data_AF-A0A0B4H1X8-F1
#
_entry.id   AF-A0A0B4H1X8-F1
#
_cell.length_a   1.000
_cell.length_b   1.000
_cell.length_c   1.000
_cell.angle_alpha   90.00
_cell.angle_beta   90.00
_cell.angle_gamma   90.00
#
_symmetry.space_group_name_H-M   'P 1'
#
loop_
_entity.id
_entity.type
_entity.pdbx_description
1 polymer ?
#
loop_
_entity_poly.entity_id
_entity_poly.type
_entity_poly.pdbx_seq_one_letter_code
_entity_poly.pdbx_strand_id
1 'polypeptide(L)'
;MLGLNLWDYVFIRTCILVLHSIAPLSIIYSLVSVAVPLPVYPPRFLQVWLALEAIFYLVVYLPLRKYLQRPAKHPALLSRDDRRKLFWRCHNSIHDPIQYLRKWFRGASDADIKRENVKDFFRWAFLNTGDPDLAYEEELEEYATEMERLLGREIEPGRGNAKCFRLTLDKVEMSHRSLTWYLCIFVVDTVASISLMYHSFDFHRISFLGILSVFPFRPLSVFAKSNSQVKKLTYWHRPHTSKTKLPVLFIHGIGVGLYPYINFLADINAEGCQDSSDGQVGIIAIEIMSISSRITAEAMSKEEMCDEVCRIIKAHRWDRFVLVSHSYGSVIATHLLHNPWIEQKIGPVLFVDPVSFLLHLPDVAHNFICRKPSRANEYLLSYFGSKDIGISHTLSRRFFWANNTLWKEDIQGHRVSIVLAGKDIVVDTKIVLRYLTGSGKWSADNASRADAMWKSDGLEILWFGDLDHGQAFQKKGTRRKLVQIPSSLSRILHRVRNPRWIKSHDGKKLPGLLPKDSAIASPVVGSKSSHLRPVEKLSAKERLTHMFSSKEVLENGGSSREQGAGRPRGSSPTSIKEPTSDRASDKPPLYRSQAVPGRELGQRFVSNPDAQGGHEHYLKSHCQQEMLSEIWRSLLGKKHQVAPENDLSLASSWIDSLRREKDDLASDKTGSNASLTLVEKYGKCQEVVALGAFGSVCVSHKKLRGSGEKLFAVKKFRRRPEETENYSKRLTAAFCVTSTLRHPNVIHTLDLLKDSKGDYCEIMELCAGGNLYALILSSGTLEVQEADCFFKQMMRGIDYIHEMGVAHRNLKPESLLLTTQGALKVADFGNGECFRMAWETGVHMVSVLCGLAEYVSPEEYTDKEFDARAVDVWACGVIYMAMRTGGHLWPVAKDDDEFYALYLQGRRDEEGYGPIESLHRVRITTCS
;
A
#
# COMPACT_ATOMS: atom_id res chain seq x y z
N MET A 1 -1.09 11.68 15.34
CA MET A 1 -0.42 10.48 14.79
C MET A 1 0.86 10.95 14.14
N LEU A 2 2.00 10.28 14.36
CA LEU A 2 3.22 10.60 13.64
C LEU A 2 3.12 10.11 12.18
N GLY A 3 3.27 11.02 11.23
CA GLY A 3 3.48 10.73 9.81
C GLY A 3 2.31 10.95 8.87
N LEU A 4 1.25 11.66 9.31
CA LEU A 4 0.17 12.14 8.44
C LEU A 4 0.34 13.62 8.02
N ASN A 5 1.23 14.38 8.65
CA ASN A 5 1.50 15.77 8.31
C ASN A 5 2.92 15.94 7.74
N LEU A 6 3.16 17.07 7.05
CA LEU A 6 4.44 17.39 6.42
C LEU A 6 5.57 17.61 7.43
N TRP A 7 5.26 18.13 8.63
CA TRP A 7 6.26 18.39 9.67
C TRP A 7 6.86 17.11 10.23
N ASP A 8 6.06 16.07 10.49
CA ASP A 8 6.54 14.75 10.89
C ASP A 8 7.47 14.15 9.83
N TYR A 9 7.12 14.32 8.54
CA TYR A 9 7.94 13.88 7.42
C TYR A 9 9.28 14.62 7.36
N VAL A 10 9.28 15.95 7.40
CA VAL A 10 10.50 16.78 7.41
C VAL A 10 11.36 16.49 8.64
N PHE A 11 10.75 16.34 9.82
CA PHE A 11 11.44 16.01 11.07
C PHE A 11 12.11 14.64 11.00
N ILE A 12 11.37 13.58 10.67
CA ILE A 12 11.91 12.22 10.59
C ILE A 12 12.98 12.11 9.49
N ARG A 13 12.76 12.73 8.32
CA ARG A 13 13.77 12.81 7.25
C ARG A 13 15.03 13.53 7.70
N THR A 14 14.92 14.67 8.39
CA THR A 14 16.06 15.43 8.93
C THR A 14 16.80 14.62 9.99
N CYS A 15 16.12 13.98 10.93
CA CYS A 15 16.74 13.11 11.94
C CYS A 15 17.50 11.94 11.29
N ILE A 16 16.92 11.28 10.28
CA ILE A 16 17.57 10.18 9.54
C ILE A 16 18.78 10.71 8.76
N LEU A 17 18.71 11.90 8.17
CA LEU A 17 19.83 12.51 7.45
C LEU A 17 20.98 12.84 8.41
N VAL A 18 20.69 13.52 9.53
CA VAL A 18 21.68 13.85 10.57
C VAL A 18 22.36 12.58 11.09
N LEU A 19 21.60 11.54 11.45
CA LEU A 19 22.16 10.28 11.97
C LEU A 19 23.03 9.53 10.94
N HIS A 20 22.71 9.61 9.64
CA HIS A 20 23.61 9.10 8.59
C HIS A 20 24.87 9.95 8.42
N SER A 21 24.75 11.28 8.52
CA SER A 21 25.88 12.22 8.33
C SER A 21 26.93 12.18 9.43
N ILE A 22 26.59 11.73 10.66
CA ILE A 22 27.54 11.69 11.78
C ILE A 22 28.84 10.96 11.42
N ALA A 23 28.77 9.73 10.89
CA ALA A 23 29.96 8.94 10.57
C ALA A 23 30.86 9.55 9.48
N PRO A 24 30.38 9.90 8.26
CA PRO A 24 31.22 10.50 7.24
C PRO A 24 31.80 11.85 7.67
N LEU A 25 31.03 12.70 8.38
CA LEU A 25 31.57 13.95 8.93
C LEU A 25 32.64 13.70 10.00
N SER A 26 32.45 12.70 10.86
CA SER A 26 33.43 12.29 11.88
C SER A 26 34.74 11.78 11.26
N ILE A 27 34.65 10.99 10.18
CA ILE A 27 35.82 10.46 9.45
C ILE A 27 36.55 11.60 8.73
N ILE A 28 35.82 12.46 8.00
CA ILE A 28 36.41 13.63 7.31
C ILE A 28 37.10 14.55 8.33
N TYR A 29 36.43 14.88 9.44
CA TYR A 29 37.01 15.69 10.50
C TYR A 29 38.30 15.06 11.05
N SER A 30 38.24 13.77 11.42
CA SER A 30 39.39 13.07 12.04
C SER A 30 40.59 12.99 11.09
N LEU A 31 40.37 12.79 9.79
CA LEU A 31 41.43 12.78 8.78
C LEU A 31 42.01 14.18 8.56
N VAL A 32 41.16 15.19 8.36
CA VAL A 32 41.61 16.58 8.11
C VAL A 32 42.34 17.15 9.32
N SER A 33 41.85 16.92 10.55
CA SER A 33 42.48 17.45 11.77
C SER A 33 43.86 16.86 12.08
N VAL A 34 44.22 15.73 11.45
CA VAL A 34 45.55 15.12 11.52
C VAL A 34 46.44 15.57 10.36
N ALA A 35 45.86 15.81 9.18
CA ALA A 35 46.60 16.18 7.98
C ALA A 35 46.88 17.69 7.85
N VAL A 36 46.03 18.56 8.42
CA VAL A 36 46.09 20.02 8.24
C VAL A 36 45.71 20.73 9.55
N PRO A 37 46.46 21.77 9.99
CA PRO A 37 46.03 22.60 11.12
C PRO A 37 44.73 23.35 10.78
N LEU A 38 43.71 23.20 11.62
CA LEU A 38 42.41 23.86 11.43
C LEU A 38 42.41 25.27 12.04
N PRO A 39 41.74 26.26 11.41
CA PRO A 39 41.67 27.63 11.93
C PRO A 39 40.81 27.75 13.19
N VAL A 40 39.85 26.84 13.38
CA VAL A 40 38.99 26.74 14.57
C VAL A 40 38.81 25.26 14.91
N TYR A 41 38.96 24.92 16.19
CA TYR A 41 38.75 23.57 16.71
C TYR A 41 37.48 23.50 17.58
N PRO A 42 36.63 22.47 17.44
CA PRO A 42 35.52 22.24 18.36
C PRO A 42 36.02 21.84 19.77
N PRO A 43 35.16 21.89 20.80
CA PRO A 43 35.53 21.50 22.17
C PRO A 43 36.14 20.10 22.26
N ARG A 44 37.13 19.89 23.14
CA ARG A 44 37.89 18.63 23.25
C ARG A 44 37.02 17.37 23.37
N PHE A 45 35.92 17.43 24.12
CA PHE A 45 35.00 16.29 24.26
C PHE A 45 34.36 15.89 22.92
N LEU A 46 34.05 16.87 22.06
CA LEU A 46 33.47 16.64 20.75
C LEU A 46 34.53 16.12 19.76
N GLN A 47 35.78 16.59 19.85
CA GLN A 47 36.89 16.01 19.08
C GLN A 47 37.06 14.50 19.38
N VAL A 48 37.07 14.14 20.66
CA VAL A 48 37.14 12.73 21.11
C VAL A 48 35.91 11.94 20.64
N TRP A 49 34.71 12.52 20.69
CA TRP A 49 33.50 11.85 20.21
C TRP A 49 33.52 11.58 18.70
N LEU A 50 33.96 12.55 17.89
CA LEU A 50 34.13 12.39 16.44
C LEU A 50 35.19 11.33 16.12
N ALA A 51 36.31 11.29 16.85
CA ALA A 51 37.31 10.23 16.70
C ALA A 51 36.72 8.84 17.05
N LEU A 52 35.92 8.73 18.12
CA LEU A 52 35.25 7.48 18.51
C LEU A 52 34.20 7.03 17.49
N GLU A 53 33.41 7.94 16.91
CA GLU A 53 32.48 7.63 15.81
C GLU A 53 33.22 7.13 14.55
N ALA A 54 34.34 7.76 14.19
CA ALA A 54 35.16 7.35 13.06
C ALA A 54 35.77 5.95 13.27
N ILE A 55 36.32 5.70 14.47
CA ILE A 55 36.86 4.38 14.86
C ILE A 55 35.73 3.33 14.89
N PHE A 56 34.57 3.65 15.48
CA PHE A 56 33.43 2.74 15.53
C PHE A 56 32.93 2.35 14.12
N TYR A 57 32.82 3.32 13.21
CA TYR A 57 32.43 3.05 11.82
C TYR A 57 33.44 2.11 11.12
N LEU A 58 34.74 2.45 11.20
CA LEU A 58 35.80 1.76 10.44
C LEU A 58 36.17 0.40 11.04
N VAL A 59 36.21 0.27 12.36
CA VAL A 59 36.73 -0.91 13.08
C VAL A 59 35.63 -1.84 13.59
N VAL A 60 34.44 -1.32 13.92
CA VAL A 60 33.31 -2.15 14.39
C VAL A 60 32.31 -2.38 13.26
N TYR A 61 31.73 -1.33 12.69
CA TYR A 61 30.63 -1.47 11.72
C TYR A 61 31.07 -2.09 10.39
N LEU A 62 32.16 -1.64 9.75
CA LEU A 62 32.55 -2.22 8.46
C LEU A 62 32.92 -3.72 8.53
N PRO A 63 33.70 -4.20 9.52
CA PRO A 63 33.96 -5.64 9.66
C PRO A 63 32.71 -6.45 10.05
N LEU A 64 31.87 -5.94 10.97
CA LEU A 64 30.61 -6.59 11.35
C LEU A 64 29.63 -6.68 10.16
N ARG A 65 29.51 -5.60 9.38
CA ARG A 65 28.72 -5.57 8.14
C ARG A 65 29.19 -6.64 7.15
N LYS A 66 30.51 -6.86 7.03
CA LYS A 66 31.08 -7.91 6.16
C LYS A 66 30.82 -9.31 6.73
N TYR A 67 30.93 -9.50 8.04
CA TYR A 67 30.62 -10.77 8.73
C TYR A 67 29.16 -11.19 8.49
N LEU A 68 28.21 -10.27 8.67
CA LEU A 68 26.77 -10.53 8.59
C LEU A 68 26.22 -10.69 7.15
N GLN A 69 27.07 -10.76 6.12
CA GLN A 69 26.68 -11.15 4.76
C GLN A 69 26.83 -12.66 4.50
N ARG A 70 27.40 -13.43 5.44
CA ARG A 70 27.49 -14.90 5.37
C ARG A 70 26.13 -15.54 5.03
N PRO A 71 26.10 -16.66 4.29
CA PRO A 71 24.85 -17.33 3.91
C PRO A 71 24.08 -17.84 5.13
N ALA A 72 22.76 -18.01 4.99
CA ALA A 72 21.94 -18.56 6.05
C ALA A 72 22.28 -20.04 6.32
N LYS A 73 22.11 -20.48 7.57
CA LYS A 73 22.12 -21.91 7.91
C LYS A 73 20.69 -22.42 7.78
N HIS A 74 20.36 -22.90 6.58
CA HIS A 74 19.02 -23.40 6.29
C HIS A 74 18.68 -24.66 7.12
N PRO A 75 17.41 -24.85 7.51
CA PRO A 75 16.96 -26.09 8.14
C PRO A 75 17.02 -27.26 7.14
N ALA A 76 16.90 -28.49 7.66
CA ALA A 76 16.68 -29.66 6.79
C ALA A 76 15.41 -29.46 5.94
N LEU A 77 15.46 -29.90 4.68
CA LEU A 77 14.32 -29.81 3.77
C LEU A 77 13.19 -30.74 4.24
N LEU A 78 11.96 -30.26 4.13
CA LEU A 78 10.75 -31.08 4.28
C LEU A 78 10.68 -32.14 3.17
N SER A 79 9.93 -33.23 3.41
CA SER A 79 9.65 -34.24 2.38
C SER A 79 8.90 -33.62 1.18
N ARG A 80 8.94 -34.24 -0.01
CA ARG A 80 8.17 -33.76 -1.18
C ARG A 80 6.67 -33.67 -0.86
N ASP A 81 6.13 -34.64 -0.12
CA ASP A 81 4.73 -34.61 0.31
C ASP A 81 4.42 -33.46 1.27
N ASP A 82 5.31 -33.16 2.23
CA ASP A 82 5.10 -32.08 3.19
C ASP A 82 5.31 -30.69 2.57
N ARG A 83 6.25 -30.55 1.62
CA ARG A 83 6.36 -29.35 0.76
C ARG A 83 5.10 -29.16 -0.06
N ARG A 84 4.57 -30.21 -0.67
CA ARG A 84 3.33 -30.14 -1.46
C ARG A 84 2.11 -29.80 -0.61
N LYS A 85 1.97 -30.38 0.60
CA LYS A 85 0.92 -29.98 1.57
C LYS A 85 1.03 -28.49 1.93
N LEU A 86 2.24 -27.99 2.17
CA LEU A 86 2.50 -26.59 2.48
C LEU A 86 2.19 -25.68 1.27
N PHE A 87 2.59 -26.08 0.06
CA PHE A 87 2.28 -25.37 -1.19
C PHE A 87 0.77 -25.18 -1.33
N TRP A 88 -0.02 -26.26 -1.24
CA TRP A 88 -1.48 -26.19 -1.33
C TRP A 88 -2.11 -25.34 -0.21
N ARG A 89 -1.56 -25.37 1.02
CA ARG A 89 -2.06 -24.54 2.14
C ARG A 89 -1.82 -23.05 1.88
N CYS A 90 -0.66 -22.67 1.35
CA CYS A 90 -0.37 -21.30 0.91
C CYS A 90 -1.26 -20.92 -0.28
N HIS A 91 -1.22 -21.70 -1.36
CA HIS A 91 -1.99 -21.51 -2.60
C HIS A 91 -3.47 -21.24 -2.32
N ASN A 92 -4.14 -22.08 -1.52
CA ASN A 92 -5.56 -21.97 -1.21
C ASN A 92 -5.94 -20.73 -0.36
N SER A 93 -4.96 -19.93 0.08
CA SER A 93 -5.17 -18.66 0.79
C SER A 93 -4.68 -17.42 0.03
N ILE A 94 -4.30 -17.58 -1.25
CA ILE A 94 -4.07 -16.47 -2.18
C ILE A 94 -5.42 -15.96 -2.68
N HIS A 95 -5.72 -14.67 -2.44
CA HIS A 95 -6.95 -14.02 -2.89
C HIS A 95 -6.78 -13.17 -4.17
N ASP A 96 -5.57 -12.69 -4.43
CA ASP A 96 -5.21 -11.90 -5.62
C ASP A 96 -3.84 -12.42 -6.12
N PRO A 97 -3.82 -13.34 -7.10
CA PRO A 97 -2.58 -13.96 -7.57
C PRO A 97 -1.69 -12.99 -8.36
N ILE A 98 -2.28 -11.99 -9.02
CA ILE A 98 -1.54 -10.96 -9.76
C ILE A 98 -0.76 -10.10 -8.75
N GLN A 99 -1.43 -9.56 -7.74
CA GLN A 99 -0.79 -8.73 -6.71
C GLN A 99 0.14 -9.55 -5.81
N TYR A 100 -0.18 -10.83 -5.54
CA TYR A 100 0.71 -11.76 -4.85
C TYR A 100 2.06 -11.86 -5.55
N LEU A 101 2.08 -12.17 -6.85
CA LEU A 101 3.31 -12.24 -7.64
C LEU A 101 3.96 -10.85 -7.71
N ARG A 102 3.26 -9.80 -8.14
CA ARG A 102 3.84 -8.46 -8.30
C ARG A 102 4.50 -7.95 -7.01
N LYS A 103 3.89 -8.13 -5.84
CA LYS A 103 4.51 -7.76 -4.55
C LYS A 103 5.74 -8.59 -4.25
N TRP A 104 5.74 -9.91 -4.46
CA TRP A 104 6.91 -10.80 -4.30
C TRP A 104 8.05 -10.47 -5.30
N PHE A 105 7.72 -10.01 -6.51
CA PHE A 105 8.62 -9.56 -7.57
C PHE A 105 8.89 -8.05 -7.55
N ARG A 106 9.04 -7.45 -6.35
CA ARG A 106 9.51 -6.06 -6.16
C ARG A 106 8.62 -4.96 -6.79
N GLY A 107 7.36 -5.27 -7.15
CA GLY A 107 6.46 -4.38 -7.86
C GLY A 107 6.64 -4.38 -9.39
N ALA A 108 7.28 -5.41 -9.96
CA ALA A 108 7.49 -5.55 -11.39
C ALA A 108 6.18 -5.56 -12.22
N SER A 109 6.33 -5.37 -13.53
CA SER A 109 5.23 -5.53 -14.48
C SER A 109 4.95 -7.01 -14.75
N ASP A 110 3.71 -7.33 -15.14
CA ASP A 110 3.30 -8.67 -15.55
C ASP A 110 4.12 -9.24 -16.72
N ALA A 111 4.69 -8.39 -17.59
CA ALA A 111 5.53 -8.80 -18.71
C ALA A 111 6.99 -9.11 -18.31
N ASP A 112 7.47 -8.57 -17.18
CA ASP A 112 8.79 -8.88 -16.64
C ASP A 112 8.83 -10.20 -15.86
N ILE A 113 7.68 -10.72 -15.42
CA ILE A 113 7.52 -11.94 -14.63
C ILE A 113 7.18 -13.11 -15.55
N LYS A 114 8.21 -13.87 -15.97
CA LYS A 114 8.06 -15.05 -16.84
C LYS A 114 8.17 -16.35 -16.05
N ARG A 115 7.85 -17.49 -16.68
CA ARG A 115 7.71 -18.80 -16.02
C ARG A 115 8.93 -19.19 -15.18
N GLU A 116 10.13 -18.91 -15.69
CA GLU A 116 11.40 -19.14 -14.97
C GLU A 116 11.57 -18.27 -13.73
N ASN A 117 11.08 -17.03 -13.74
CA ASN A 117 11.13 -16.15 -12.58
C ASN A 117 10.26 -16.71 -11.45
N VAL A 118 9.08 -17.26 -11.78
CA VAL A 118 8.16 -17.91 -10.83
C VAL A 118 8.75 -19.22 -10.27
N LYS A 119 9.39 -20.04 -11.11
CA LYS A 119 10.13 -21.22 -10.67
C LYS A 119 11.28 -20.87 -9.71
N ASP A 120 12.04 -19.81 -9.97
CA ASP A 120 13.07 -19.30 -9.04
C ASP A 120 12.48 -18.89 -7.67
N PHE A 121 11.29 -18.27 -7.66
CA PHE A 121 10.60 -17.90 -6.42
C PHE A 121 10.18 -19.14 -5.62
N PHE A 122 9.57 -20.14 -6.25
CA PHE A 122 9.18 -21.38 -5.58
C PHE A 122 10.39 -22.22 -5.12
N ARG A 123 11.48 -22.23 -5.90
CA ARG A 123 12.75 -22.89 -5.54
C ARG A 123 13.34 -22.28 -4.26
N TRP A 124 13.28 -20.95 -4.12
CA TRP A 124 13.62 -20.31 -2.84
C TRP A 124 12.62 -20.65 -1.72
N ALA A 125 11.32 -20.49 -1.97
CA ALA A 125 10.29 -20.54 -0.93
C ALA A 125 10.11 -21.94 -0.30
N PHE A 126 10.20 -23.01 -1.10
CA PHE A 126 9.94 -24.39 -0.65
C PHE A 126 11.21 -25.24 -0.56
N LEU A 127 12.21 -25.03 -1.43
CA LEU A 127 13.46 -25.80 -1.47
C LEU A 127 14.64 -25.06 -0.84
N ASN A 128 14.42 -23.85 -0.29
CA ASN A 128 15.42 -23.05 0.41
C ASN A 128 16.67 -22.65 -0.40
N THR A 129 16.72 -22.97 -1.69
CA THR A 129 17.91 -22.82 -2.55
C THR A 129 17.69 -21.83 -3.69
N GLY A 130 18.80 -21.27 -4.21
CA GLY A 130 18.82 -20.46 -5.42
C GLY A 130 19.40 -21.21 -6.62
N ASP A 131 20.05 -22.35 -6.38
CA ASP A 131 20.76 -23.12 -7.40
C ASP A 131 19.79 -24.11 -8.08
N PRO A 132 19.80 -24.24 -9.42
CA PRO A 132 18.93 -25.16 -10.13
C PRO A 132 19.39 -26.61 -9.97
N ASP A 133 18.44 -27.50 -9.66
CA ASP A 133 18.64 -28.95 -9.57
C ASP A 133 17.50 -29.66 -10.30
N LEU A 134 17.86 -30.52 -11.25
CA LEU A 134 16.93 -31.31 -12.07
C LEU A 134 16.06 -32.25 -11.23
N ALA A 135 16.53 -32.65 -10.03
CA ALA A 135 15.78 -33.51 -9.11
C ALA A 135 14.48 -32.90 -8.58
N TYR A 136 14.30 -31.57 -8.70
CA TYR A 136 13.10 -30.86 -8.25
C TYR A 136 12.34 -30.14 -9.38
N GLU A 137 12.81 -30.22 -10.62
CA GLU A 137 12.24 -29.42 -11.70
C GLU A 137 10.79 -29.84 -12.04
N GLU A 138 10.47 -31.13 -11.91
CA GLU A 138 9.09 -31.66 -12.01
C GLU A 138 8.14 -31.03 -10.96
N GLU A 139 8.61 -30.88 -9.72
CA GLU A 139 7.86 -30.28 -8.61
C GLU A 139 7.71 -28.75 -8.78
N LEU A 140 8.70 -28.09 -9.39
CA LEU A 140 8.63 -26.66 -9.71
C LEU A 140 7.73 -26.37 -10.90
N GLU A 141 7.62 -27.28 -11.88
CA GLU A 141 6.63 -27.18 -12.96
C GLU A 141 5.20 -27.51 -12.48
N GLU A 142 5.03 -28.45 -11.54
CA GLU A 142 3.75 -28.68 -10.82
C GLU A 142 3.29 -27.36 -10.17
N TYR A 143 4.18 -26.68 -9.45
CA TYR A 143 3.86 -25.41 -8.76
C TYR A 143 3.66 -24.23 -9.71
N ALA A 144 4.41 -24.14 -10.82
CA ALA A 144 4.28 -23.07 -11.81
C ALA A 144 2.96 -23.18 -12.60
N THR A 145 2.62 -24.38 -13.08
CA THR A 145 1.36 -24.64 -13.80
C THR A 145 0.15 -24.36 -12.93
N GLU A 146 0.24 -24.71 -11.64
CA GLU A 146 -0.84 -24.47 -10.70
C GLU A 146 -0.99 -22.98 -10.31
N MET A 147 0.08 -22.18 -10.44
CA MET A 147 -0.01 -20.70 -10.35
C MET A 147 -0.66 -20.07 -11.60
N GLU A 148 -0.41 -20.62 -12.80
CA GLU A 148 -1.12 -20.21 -14.03
C GLU A 148 -2.63 -20.49 -13.91
N ARG A 149 -2.99 -21.63 -13.31
CA ARG A 149 -4.39 -21.98 -13.02
C ARG A 149 -5.09 -20.97 -12.09
N LEU A 150 -4.38 -20.40 -11.10
CA LEU A 150 -4.90 -19.29 -10.28
C LEU A 150 -5.01 -17.97 -11.04
N LEU A 151 -4.03 -17.65 -11.90
CA LEU A 151 -4.04 -16.42 -12.70
C LEU A 151 -5.11 -16.41 -13.79
N GLY A 152 -5.67 -17.58 -14.15
CA GLY A 152 -6.59 -17.72 -15.28
C GLY A 152 -5.92 -17.51 -16.64
N ARG A 153 -4.58 -17.50 -16.68
CA ARG A 153 -3.77 -17.29 -17.89
C ARG A 153 -2.41 -17.99 -17.76
N GLU A 154 -1.88 -18.44 -18.89
CA GLU A 154 -0.49 -18.88 -18.98
C GLU A 154 0.49 -17.72 -18.68
N ILE A 155 1.67 -18.06 -18.17
CA ILE A 155 2.77 -17.12 -17.96
C ILE A 155 3.74 -17.29 -19.14
N GLU A 156 4.21 -16.17 -19.71
CA GLU A 156 5.14 -16.23 -20.84
C GLU A 156 6.36 -17.14 -20.55
N PRO A 157 6.74 -18.01 -21.51
CA PRO A 157 7.85 -18.94 -21.32
C PRO A 157 9.21 -18.22 -21.27
N GLY A 158 10.19 -18.90 -20.68
CA GLY A 158 11.53 -18.36 -20.47
C GLY A 158 11.59 -17.40 -19.28
N ARG A 159 12.54 -16.45 -19.34
CA ARG A 159 13.01 -15.66 -18.20
C ARG A 159 13.00 -14.17 -18.52
N GLY A 160 12.21 -13.40 -17.75
CA GLY A 160 12.12 -11.94 -17.82
C GLY A 160 13.02 -11.23 -16.80
N ASN A 161 12.94 -9.90 -16.75
CA ASN A 161 13.82 -9.07 -15.92
C ASN A 161 13.47 -9.06 -14.43
N ALA A 162 12.28 -9.56 -14.05
CA ALA A 162 11.81 -9.50 -12.67
C ALA A 162 12.67 -10.33 -11.70
N LYS A 163 12.86 -9.81 -10.49
CA LYS A 163 13.60 -10.48 -9.41
C LYS A 163 12.73 -10.59 -8.17
N CYS A 164 12.44 -11.82 -7.75
CA CYS A 164 11.77 -12.10 -6.49
C CYS A 164 12.61 -11.63 -5.29
N PHE A 165 12.00 -11.58 -4.12
CA PHE A 165 12.74 -11.60 -2.86
C PHE A 165 13.17 -13.03 -2.55
N ARG A 166 14.47 -13.25 -2.32
CA ARG A 166 14.99 -14.52 -1.81
C ARG A 166 15.70 -14.26 -0.49
N LEU A 167 14.94 -13.84 0.52
CA LEU A 167 15.44 -13.10 1.69
C LEU A 167 16.56 -13.82 2.46
N THR A 168 16.58 -15.16 2.46
CA THR A 168 17.61 -15.99 3.10
C THR A 168 18.92 -16.13 2.29
N LEU A 169 18.89 -15.81 0.99
CA LEU A 169 19.97 -15.99 0.02
C LEU A 169 20.54 -14.65 -0.47
N ASP A 170 19.64 -13.70 -0.80
CA ASP A 170 19.99 -12.36 -1.27
C ASP A 170 20.84 -11.59 -0.24
N LYS A 171 21.51 -10.53 -0.68
CA LYS A 171 22.35 -9.66 0.15
C LYS A 171 21.54 -9.00 1.28
N VAL A 172 22.06 -9.00 2.51
CA VAL A 172 21.38 -8.43 3.68
C VAL A 172 21.41 -6.90 3.60
N GLU A 173 20.24 -6.27 3.42
CA GLU A 173 20.09 -4.81 3.36
C GLU A 173 20.10 -4.19 4.78
N MET A 174 21.25 -3.67 5.18
CA MET A 174 21.47 -3.00 6.47
C MET A 174 22.11 -1.62 6.28
N SER A 175 21.69 -0.66 7.10
CA SER A 175 22.22 0.70 7.19
C SER A 175 23.09 0.87 8.44
N HIS A 176 23.99 1.85 8.45
CA HIS A 176 24.79 2.21 9.62
C HIS A 176 23.94 2.83 10.74
N ARG A 177 24.22 2.49 12.00
CA ARG A 177 23.80 3.27 13.18
C ARG A 177 25.05 3.77 13.88
N SER A 178 25.08 5.08 14.15
CA SER A 178 26.19 5.77 14.81
C SER A 178 26.36 5.35 16.26
N LEU A 179 27.56 5.60 16.82
CA LEU A 179 27.82 5.45 18.25
C LEU A 179 26.84 6.30 19.08
N THR A 180 26.47 7.47 18.55
CA THR A 180 25.43 8.38 19.06
C THR A 180 24.04 7.72 19.10
N TRP A 181 23.66 6.94 18.09
CA TRP A 181 22.40 6.16 18.15
C TRP A 181 22.47 5.10 19.26
N TYR A 182 23.58 4.38 19.39
CA TYR A 182 23.73 3.39 20.46
C TYR A 182 23.82 4.04 21.86
N LEU A 183 24.28 5.29 21.98
CA LEU A 183 24.16 6.07 23.21
C LEU A 183 22.69 6.39 23.54
N CYS A 184 21.86 6.72 22.54
CA CYS A 184 20.41 6.87 22.77
C CYS A 184 19.76 5.55 23.23
N ILE A 185 20.13 4.41 22.62
CA ILE A 185 19.66 3.08 23.06
C ILE A 185 20.12 2.76 24.49
N PHE A 186 21.35 3.13 24.87
CA PHE A 186 21.85 2.98 26.24
C PHE A 186 21.01 3.77 27.26
N VAL A 187 20.65 5.03 26.95
CA VAL A 187 19.83 5.87 27.83
C VAL A 187 18.41 5.32 27.94
N VAL A 188 17.77 5.00 26.81
CA VAL A 188 16.40 4.44 26.78
C VAL A 188 16.32 3.13 27.57
N ASP A 189 17.30 2.25 27.41
CA ASP A 189 17.39 0.99 28.15
C ASP A 189 17.62 1.18 29.65
N THR A 190 18.47 2.13 30.03
CA THR A 190 18.72 2.44 31.44
C THR A 190 17.46 2.97 32.12
N VAL A 191 16.74 3.90 31.48
CA VAL A 191 15.44 4.41 31.95
C VAL A 191 14.40 3.29 32.00
N ALA A 192 14.32 2.46 30.96
CA ALA A 192 13.40 1.33 30.89
C ALA A 192 13.60 0.34 32.06
N SER A 193 14.86 0.00 32.31
CA SER A 193 15.26 -0.95 33.34
C SER A 193 15.05 -0.39 34.75
N ILE A 194 15.31 0.91 34.97
CA ILE A 194 14.99 1.60 36.23
C ILE A 194 13.48 1.58 36.49
N SER A 195 12.66 1.84 35.46
CA SER A 195 11.20 1.82 35.60
C SER A 195 10.64 0.41 35.84
N LEU A 196 11.24 -0.64 35.25
CA LEU A 196 10.91 -2.03 35.55
C LEU A 196 11.26 -2.41 37.00
N MET A 197 12.43 -2.02 37.51
CA MET A 197 12.78 -2.22 38.93
C MET A 197 11.86 -1.46 39.88
N TYR A 198 11.49 -0.21 39.55
CA TYR A 198 10.49 0.57 40.31
C TYR A 198 9.12 -0.14 40.33
N HIS A 199 8.78 -0.85 39.27
CA HIS A 199 7.61 -1.73 39.18
C HIS A 199 7.87 -3.17 39.66
N SER A 200 8.82 -3.37 40.58
CA SER A 200 9.08 -4.66 41.25
C SER A 200 9.35 -5.83 40.29
N PHE A 201 10.09 -5.59 39.21
CA PHE A 201 10.66 -6.65 38.37
C PHE A 201 12.14 -6.88 38.69
N ASP A 202 12.50 -8.14 38.94
CA ASP A 202 13.88 -8.60 39.02
C ASP A 202 14.44 -8.88 37.62
N PHE A 203 15.66 -8.43 37.35
CA PHE A 203 16.36 -8.74 36.10
C PHE A 203 17.16 -10.06 36.22
N HIS A 204 16.84 -11.04 35.38
CA HIS A 204 17.57 -12.31 35.31
C HIS A 204 18.62 -12.25 34.18
N ARG A 205 19.88 -12.10 34.59
CA ARG A 205 21.03 -11.95 33.69
C ARG A 205 21.63 -13.29 33.26
N ILE A 206 22.22 -13.31 32.06
CA ILE A 206 23.10 -14.40 31.59
C ILE A 206 24.53 -14.28 32.16
N SER A 207 25.42 -15.20 31.77
CA SER A 207 26.82 -15.21 32.23
C SER A 207 27.58 -13.92 31.89
N PHE A 208 28.64 -13.61 32.65
CA PHE A 208 29.39 -12.35 32.49
C PHE A 208 29.95 -12.14 31.07
N LEU A 209 30.48 -13.20 30.44
CA LEU A 209 30.92 -13.17 29.04
C LEU A 209 29.75 -12.90 28.06
N GLY A 210 28.55 -13.37 28.38
CA GLY A 210 27.33 -13.06 27.62
C GLY A 210 26.90 -11.60 27.73
N ILE A 211 27.18 -10.92 28.85
CA ILE A 211 26.91 -9.48 28.99
C ILE A 211 27.78 -8.68 28.03
N LEU A 212 29.06 -9.05 27.90
CA LEU A 212 30.02 -8.38 27.03
C LEU A 212 29.76 -8.61 25.53
N SER A 213 28.89 -9.56 25.16
CA SER A 213 28.49 -9.78 23.76
C SER A 213 27.35 -8.88 23.29
N VAL A 214 26.79 -8.04 24.17
CA VAL A 214 25.67 -7.12 23.86
C VAL A 214 26.15 -5.66 23.91
N PHE A 215 25.93 -4.93 22.82
CA PHE A 215 26.26 -3.52 22.68
C PHE A 215 25.04 -2.69 22.25
N PRO A 216 24.75 -1.54 22.89
CA PRO A 216 25.49 -0.93 24.00
C PRO A 216 25.42 -1.76 25.29
N PHE A 217 26.46 -1.65 26.09
CA PHE A 217 26.61 -2.31 27.39
C PHE A 217 25.48 -1.94 28.35
N ARG A 218 25.01 -2.91 29.16
CA ARG A 218 23.88 -2.73 30.09
C ARG A 218 24.40 -2.74 31.54
N PRO A 219 24.48 -1.60 32.24
CA PRO A 219 25.12 -1.54 33.57
C PRO A 219 24.45 -2.47 34.60
N LEU A 220 23.12 -2.59 34.55
CA LEU A 220 22.35 -3.41 35.49
C LEU A 220 22.64 -4.91 35.36
N SER A 221 23.14 -5.38 34.21
CA SER A 221 23.61 -6.76 34.07
C SER A 221 24.83 -7.08 34.95
N VAL A 222 25.60 -6.07 35.36
CA VAL A 222 26.70 -6.26 36.34
C VAL A 222 26.15 -6.46 37.75
N PHE A 223 25.19 -5.61 38.14
CA PHE A 223 24.71 -5.49 39.53
C PHE A 223 23.51 -6.39 39.85
N ALA A 224 22.86 -7.00 38.86
CA ALA A 224 21.72 -7.88 39.07
C ALA A 224 22.11 -9.16 39.83
N LYS A 225 21.51 -9.32 41.01
CA LYS A 225 21.74 -10.45 41.93
C LYS A 225 21.20 -11.78 41.37
N SER A 226 20.15 -11.72 40.56
CA SER A 226 19.46 -12.87 40.00
C SER A 226 20.19 -13.43 38.78
N ASN A 227 21.07 -14.42 39.00
CA ASN A 227 21.62 -15.22 37.91
C ASN A 227 20.49 -16.03 37.24
N SER A 228 20.45 -16.02 35.91
CA SER A 228 19.55 -16.87 35.15
C SER A 228 20.07 -18.31 35.05
N GLN A 229 19.16 -19.29 34.98
CA GLN A 229 19.50 -20.69 34.69
C GLN A 229 19.66 -20.97 33.18
N VAL A 230 19.33 -19.99 32.32
CA VAL A 230 19.54 -20.06 30.87
C VAL A 230 20.81 -19.35 30.43
N LYS A 231 21.35 -19.76 29.28
CA LYS A 231 22.69 -19.37 28.79
C LYS A 231 22.66 -18.14 27.88
N LYS A 232 21.60 -17.98 27.09
CA LYS A 232 21.52 -16.99 26.00
C LYS A 232 20.44 -15.92 26.19
N LEU A 233 19.36 -16.22 26.92
CA LEU A 233 18.17 -15.37 27.00
C LEU A 233 18.11 -14.59 28.34
N THR A 234 17.98 -13.27 28.27
CA THR A 234 17.66 -12.44 29.44
C THR A 234 16.15 -12.19 29.53
N TYR A 235 15.67 -11.98 30.74
CA TYR A 235 14.26 -11.66 31.00
C TYR A 235 14.10 -10.91 32.30
N TRP A 236 12.96 -10.23 32.43
CA TRP A 236 12.50 -9.62 33.67
C TRP A 236 11.42 -10.50 34.30
N HIS A 237 11.43 -10.62 35.62
CA HIS A 237 10.49 -11.43 36.37
C HIS A 237 9.86 -10.64 37.52
N ARG A 238 8.53 -10.62 37.60
CA ARG A 238 7.79 -10.28 38.82
C ARG A 238 7.22 -11.57 39.41
N PRO A 239 7.47 -11.90 40.69
CA PRO A 239 6.93 -13.09 41.35
C PRO A 239 5.40 -13.21 41.28
N HIS A 240 4.90 -14.44 41.27
CA HIS A 240 3.48 -14.76 41.26
C HIS A 240 2.97 -15.09 42.66
N THR A 241 1.91 -14.40 43.11
CA THR A 241 1.25 -14.67 44.41
C THR A 241 -0.28 -14.64 44.36
N SER A 242 -0.90 -14.26 43.23
CA SER A 242 -2.34 -14.43 42.98
C SER A 242 -2.74 -15.91 43.08
N LYS A 243 -3.93 -16.15 43.64
CA LYS A 243 -4.57 -17.48 43.73
C LYS A 243 -5.74 -17.63 42.75
N THR A 244 -6.21 -16.53 42.16
CA THR A 244 -7.39 -16.54 41.27
C THR A 244 -7.05 -16.40 39.78
N LYS A 245 -5.83 -15.94 39.46
CA LYS A 245 -5.36 -15.65 38.10
C LYS A 245 -4.11 -16.46 37.77
N LEU A 246 -3.95 -16.85 36.51
CA LEU A 246 -2.71 -17.40 35.96
C LEU A 246 -1.61 -16.33 35.81
N PRO A 247 -0.31 -16.70 35.88
CA PRO A 247 0.81 -15.81 35.58
C PRO A 247 0.95 -15.56 34.07
N VAL A 248 1.75 -14.56 33.68
CA VAL A 248 1.85 -14.07 32.29
C VAL A 248 3.26 -14.23 31.72
N LEU A 249 3.41 -14.94 30.61
CA LEU A 249 4.62 -14.94 29.78
C LEU A 249 4.46 -13.88 28.67
N PHE A 250 5.29 -12.84 28.67
CA PHE A 250 5.25 -11.75 27.71
C PHE A 250 6.44 -11.78 26.73
N ILE A 251 6.16 -11.61 25.44
CA ILE A 251 7.15 -11.60 24.36
C ILE A 251 6.97 -10.35 23.47
N HIS A 252 8.02 -9.52 23.39
CA HIS A 252 7.95 -8.25 22.67
C HIS A 252 8.17 -8.36 21.15
N GLY A 253 7.72 -7.33 20.44
CA GLY A 253 7.97 -7.12 19.01
C GLY A 253 9.31 -6.46 18.70
N ILE A 254 9.62 -6.26 17.42
CA ILE A 254 10.81 -5.52 16.97
C ILE A 254 10.78 -4.07 17.50
N GLY A 255 11.92 -3.53 17.93
CA GLY A 255 12.04 -2.15 18.37
C GLY A 255 13.15 -1.95 19.39
N VAL A 256 12.95 -1.09 20.38
CA VAL A 256 13.95 -0.73 21.41
C VAL A 256 13.82 -1.56 22.70
N GLY A 257 13.62 -2.88 22.55
CA GLY A 257 13.40 -3.79 23.67
C GLY A 257 12.08 -3.53 24.41
N LEU A 258 12.07 -3.69 25.74
CA LEU A 258 10.84 -3.63 26.55
C LEU A 258 10.26 -2.22 26.80
N TYR A 259 10.98 -1.14 26.45
CA TYR A 259 10.57 0.24 26.75
C TYR A 259 9.11 0.60 26.37
N PRO A 260 8.57 0.24 25.18
CA PRO A 260 7.19 0.59 24.81
C PRO A 260 6.12 -0.08 25.68
N TYR A 261 6.45 -1.17 26.38
CA TYR A 261 5.49 -2.06 27.03
C TYR A 261 5.45 -1.90 28.56
N ILE A 262 6.38 -1.16 29.16
CA ILE A 262 6.52 -1.03 30.63
C ILE A 262 5.20 -0.62 31.28
N ASN A 263 4.52 0.37 30.71
CA ASN A 263 3.21 0.83 31.21
C ASN A 263 2.18 -0.31 31.22
N PHE A 264 2.11 -1.13 30.18
CA PHE A 264 1.23 -2.30 30.11
C PHE A 264 1.61 -3.37 31.16
N LEU A 265 2.91 -3.65 31.32
CA LEU A 265 3.42 -4.60 32.31
C LEU A 265 3.17 -4.14 33.77
N ALA A 266 3.13 -2.82 34.01
CA ALA A 266 2.69 -2.23 35.27
C ALA A 266 1.16 -2.31 35.45
N ASP A 267 0.39 -1.88 34.44
CA ASP A 267 -1.08 -1.84 34.46
C ASP A 267 -1.71 -3.22 34.79
N ILE A 268 -1.10 -4.33 34.36
CA ILE A 268 -1.57 -5.72 34.64
C ILE A 268 -1.89 -5.97 36.11
N ASN A 269 -1.10 -5.39 37.04
CA ASN A 269 -1.41 -5.47 38.46
C ASN A 269 -2.13 -4.21 38.97
N ALA A 270 -1.77 -3.02 38.47
CA ALA A 270 -2.37 -1.75 38.95
C ALA A 270 -3.88 -1.63 38.70
N GLU A 271 -4.40 -2.17 37.60
CA GLU A 271 -5.85 -2.21 37.31
C GLU A 271 -6.48 -3.58 37.62
N GLY A 272 -5.67 -4.57 38.02
CA GLY A 272 -6.11 -5.93 38.37
C GLY A 272 -6.51 -6.14 39.84
N CYS A 273 -6.16 -5.21 40.73
CA CYS A 273 -6.43 -5.26 42.18
C CYS A 273 -7.78 -4.62 42.55
N GLN A 274 -8.90 -5.17 42.04
CA GLN A 274 -10.23 -4.87 42.59
C GLN A 274 -10.51 -5.63 43.90
N ASP A 275 -9.92 -6.83 44.05
CA ASP A 275 -9.75 -7.50 45.34
C ASP A 275 -8.34 -7.23 45.86
N SER A 276 -8.22 -6.67 47.06
CA SER A 276 -6.95 -6.53 47.79
C SER A 276 -6.49 -7.83 48.48
N SER A 277 -7.33 -8.86 48.44
CA SER A 277 -7.12 -10.19 49.02
C SER A 277 -6.48 -11.20 48.05
N ASP A 278 -6.55 -10.94 46.73
CA ASP A 278 -5.83 -11.72 45.72
C ASP A 278 -4.43 -11.13 45.50
N GLY A 279 -3.42 -11.99 45.46
CA GLY A 279 -2.02 -11.59 45.30
C GLY A 279 -1.68 -11.08 43.90
N GLN A 280 -0.38 -10.91 43.64
CA GLN A 280 0.12 -10.36 42.39
C GLN A 280 0.11 -11.38 41.25
N VAL A 281 -0.30 -10.93 40.07
CA VAL A 281 -0.09 -11.66 38.82
C VAL A 281 1.41 -11.59 38.51
N GLY A 282 2.07 -12.75 38.53
CA GLY A 282 3.49 -12.85 38.18
C GLY A 282 3.68 -12.74 36.68
N ILE A 283 4.81 -12.17 36.26
CA ILE A 283 5.06 -11.78 34.87
C ILE A 283 6.50 -12.14 34.53
N ILE A 284 6.73 -12.86 33.43
CA ILE A 284 8.04 -13.09 32.83
C ILE A 284 8.04 -12.37 31.48
N ALA A 285 8.80 -11.29 31.37
CA ALA A 285 8.96 -10.52 30.13
C ALA A 285 10.31 -10.89 29.49
N ILE A 286 10.26 -11.68 28.41
CA ILE A 286 11.45 -12.12 27.66
C ILE A 286 12.02 -10.93 26.85
N GLU A 287 13.34 -10.77 26.87
CA GLU A 287 14.05 -9.81 26.02
C GLU A 287 14.80 -10.51 24.88
N ILE A 288 14.41 -10.23 23.63
CA ILE A 288 15.05 -10.80 22.44
C ILE A 288 16.04 -9.78 21.88
N MET A 289 17.31 -9.88 22.29
CA MET A 289 18.35 -8.88 21.96
C MET A 289 18.52 -8.65 20.45
N SER A 290 18.41 -9.69 19.62
CA SER A 290 18.63 -9.61 18.17
C SER A 290 17.59 -8.80 17.40
N ILE A 291 16.45 -8.46 18.02
CA ILE A 291 15.42 -7.57 17.47
C ILE A 291 15.27 -6.25 18.26
N SER A 292 16.20 -5.97 19.18
CA SER A 292 16.11 -4.87 20.16
C SER A 292 16.95 -3.63 19.81
N SER A 293 17.23 -3.40 18.52
CA SER A 293 18.10 -2.31 18.01
C SER A 293 19.52 -2.32 18.63
N ARG A 294 20.15 -3.50 18.72
CA ARG A 294 21.45 -3.75 19.35
C ARG A 294 22.40 -4.51 18.44
N ILE A 295 23.71 -4.33 18.67
CA ILE A 295 24.72 -5.27 18.23
C ILE A 295 24.79 -6.39 19.27
N THR A 296 24.67 -7.64 18.84
CA THR A 296 24.56 -8.83 19.70
C THR A 296 24.95 -10.08 18.91
N ALA A 297 25.08 -11.22 19.59
CA ALA A 297 25.14 -12.54 18.95
C ALA A 297 23.93 -12.82 18.05
N GLU A 298 24.10 -13.75 17.10
CA GLU A 298 23.03 -14.17 16.16
C GLU A 298 21.76 -14.62 16.89
N ALA A 299 20.59 -14.35 16.29
CA ALA A 299 19.31 -14.83 16.78
C ALA A 299 19.29 -16.36 16.91
N MET A 300 18.70 -16.86 18.00
CA MET A 300 18.59 -18.30 18.28
C MET A 300 17.75 -19.05 17.23
N SER A 301 17.92 -20.36 17.11
CA SER A 301 16.97 -21.21 16.36
C SER A 301 15.62 -21.36 17.09
N LYS A 302 14.62 -21.93 16.41
CA LYS A 302 13.31 -22.28 16.99
C LYS A 302 13.48 -23.21 18.19
N GLU A 303 14.34 -24.22 18.03
CA GLU A 303 14.65 -25.25 19.02
C GLU A 303 15.34 -24.61 20.22
N GLU A 304 16.42 -23.84 20.00
CA GLU A 304 17.16 -23.12 21.05
C GLU A 304 16.26 -22.17 21.86
N MET A 305 15.36 -21.44 21.19
CA MET A 305 14.42 -20.53 21.84
C MET A 305 13.43 -21.29 22.74
N CYS A 306 12.79 -22.34 22.22
CA CYS A 306 11.89 -23.18 23.01
C CYS A 306 12.62 -23.86 24.18
N ASP A 307 13.88 -24.24 24.02
CA ASP A 307 14.71 -24.85 25.06
C ASP A 307 15.01 -23.89 26.23
N GLU A 308 15.36 -22.63 25.93
CA GLU A 308 15.59 -21.62 26.97
C GLU A 308 14.27 -21.23 27.65
N VAL A 309 13.15 -21.08 26.90
CA VAL A 309 11.83 -20.84 27.51
C VAL A 309 11.37 -22.01 28.38
N CYS A 310 11.60 -23.26 27.95
CA CYS A 310 11.38 -24.46 28.78
C CYS A 310 12.10 -24.37 30.13
N ARG A 311 13.39 -23.98 30.12
CA ARG A 311 14.21 -23.85 31.33
C ARG A 311 13.70 -22.75 32.25
N ILE A 312 13.31 -21.59 31.70
CA ILE A 312 12.74 -20.47 32.46
C ILE A 312 11.44 -20.89 33.16
N ILE A 313 10.49 -21.48 32.42
CA ILE A 313 9.20 -21.94 32.95
C ILE A 313 9.37 -23.04 34.02
N LYS A 314 10.35 -23.94 33.86
CA LYS A 314 10.72 -24.94 34.88
C LYS A 314 11.36 -24.30 36.12
N ALA A 315 12.27 -23.34 35.96
CA ALA A 315 12.96 -22.67 37.06
C ALA A 315 11.99 -21.90 37.99
N HIS A 316 11.02 -21.20 37.40
CA HIS A 316 9.97 -20.49 38.14
C HIS A 316 8.78 -21.37 38.55
N ARG A 317 8.82 -22.67 38.23
CA ARG A 317 7.78 -23.67 38.57
C ARG A 317 6.37 -23.30 38.08
N TRP A 318 6.27 -22.73 36.88
CA TRP A 318 4.96 -22.36 36.33
C TRP A 318 4.27 -23.59 35.73
N ASP A 319 3.17 -23.99 36.37
CA ASP A 319 2.39 -25.13 35.88
C ASP A 319 1.53 -24.80 34.66
N ARG A 320 0.92 -23.61 34.66
CA ARG A 320 0.18 -23.05 33.52
C ARG A 320 0.32 -21.52 33.49
N PHE A 321 0.30 -20.90 32.32
CA PHE A 321 0.45 -19.45 32.16
C PHE A 321 -0.35 -18.87 30.98
N VAL A 322 -0.66 -17.58 31.02
CA VAL A 322 -1.18 -16.81 29.87
C VAL A 322 0.00 -16.44 28.98
N LEU A 323 -0.08 -16.71 27.67
CA LEU A 323 0.92 -16.29 26.69
C LEU A 323 0.49 -14.96 26.05
N VAL A 324 1.30 -13.92 26.18
CA VAL A 324 1.05 -12.60 25.56
C VAL A 324 2.19 -12.26 24.61
N SER A 325 1.89 -11.90 23.37
CA SER A 325 2.90 -11.54 22.38
C SER A 325 2.49 -10.37 21.48
N HIS A 326 3.47 -9.58 21.04
CA HIS A 326 3.26 -8.47 20.11
C HIS A 326 4.14 -8.59 18.86
N SER A 327 3.58 -8.33 17.68
CA SER A 327 4.34 -8.22 16.42
C SER A 327 5.24 -9.46 16.20
N TYR A 328 6.54 -9.31 15.97
CA TYR A 328 7.51 -10.42 15.87
C TYR A 328 7.43 -11.44 17.02
N GLY A 329 7.03 -11.02 18.23
CA GLY A 329 6.81 -11.93 19.36
C GLY A 329 5.79 -13.04 19.05
N SER A 330 4.85 -12.82 18.10
CA SER A 330 3.89 -13.83 17.65
C SER A 330 4.58 -15.01 16.94
N VAL A 331 5.73 -14.79 16.30
CA VAL A 331 6.53 -15.86 15.68
C VAL A 331 7.16 -16.75 16.76
N ILE A 332 7.62 -16.18 17.87
CA ILE A 332 8.10 -16.98 19.00
C ILE A 332 6.93 -17.70 19.69
N ALA A 333 5.78 -17.04 19.87
CA ALA A 333 4.58 -17.71 20.35
C ALA A 333 4.16 -18.90 19.45
N THR A 334 4.32 -18.77 18.13
CA THR A 334 4.13 -19.87 17.15
C THR A 334 5.13 -21.02 17.39
N HIS A 335 6.37 -20.71 17.75
CA HIS A 335 7.36 -21.73 18.10
C HIS A 335 7.02 -22.46 19.41
N LEU A 336 6.49 -21.75 20.40
CA LEU A 336 6.07 -22.30 21.69
C LEU A 336 4.80 -23.16 21.57
N LEU A 337 3.81 -22.73 20.80
CA LEU A 337 2.59 -23.50 20.49
C LEU A 337 2.92 -24.81 19.75
N HIS A 338 3.89 -24.78 18.83
CA HIS A 338 4.40 -25.98 18.15
C HIS A 338 5.35 -26.84 19.00
N ASN A 339 5.53 -26.57 20.30
CA ASN A 339 6.32 -27.41 21.19
C ASN A 339 5.39 -28.19 22.15
N PRO A 340 5.23 -29.52 22.01
CA PRO A 340 4.25 -30.30 22.78
C PRO A 340 4.41 -30.26 24.31
N TRP A 341 5.58 -29.88 24.83
CA TRP A 341 5.76 -29.73 26.28
C TRP A 341 5.37 -28.34 26.79
N ILE A 342 5.58 -27.29 25.97
CA ILE A 342 5.22 -25.91 26.33
C ILE A 342 3.72 -25.67 26.08
N GLU A 343 3.18 -26.18 24.97
CA GLU A 343 1.76 -26.10 24.59
C GLU A 343 0.84 -26.50 25.76
N GLN A 344 1.08 -27.66 26.38
CA GLN A 344 0.28 -28.16 27.51
C GLN A 344 0.28 -27.24 28.75
N LYS A 345 1.24 -26.31 28.83
CA LYS A 345 1.35 -25.28 29.88
C LYS A 345 0.80 -23.92 29.47
N ILE A 346 0.53 -23.71 28.17
CA ILE A 346 -0.16 -22.53 27.70
C ILE A 346 -1.64 -22.62 28.14
N GLY A 347 -2.14 -21.50 28.66
CA GLY A 347 -3.53 -21.30 29.02
C GLY A 347 -4.21 -20.47 27.93
N PRO A 348 -4.80 -19.32 28.29
CA PRO A 348 -5.21 -18.34 27.29
C PRO A 348 -4.01 -17.71 26.56
N VAL A 349 -4.24 -17.24 25.33
CA VAL A 349 -3.24 -16.55 24.50
C VAL A 349 -3.78 -15.16 24.10
N LEU A 350 -2.94 -14.14 24.15
CA LEU A 350 -3.19 -12.81 23.60
C LEU A 350 -2.13 -12.48 22.54
N PHE A 351 -2.57 -12.30 21.30
CA PHE A 351 -1.77 -11.73 20.23
C PHE A 351 -2.12 -10.25 20.04
N VAL A 352 -1.11 -9.39 19.89
CA VAL A 352 -1.28 -7.98 19.52
C VAL A 352 -0.51 -7.72 18.23
N ASP A 353 -1.21 -7.23 17.21
CA ASP A 353 -0.69 -6.97 15.86
C ASP A 353 0.21 -8.12 15.32
N PRO A 354 -0.25 -9.40 15.37
CA PRO A 354 0.59 -10.57 15.06
C PRO A 354 1.00 -10.64 13.60
N VAL A 355 2.31 -10.73 13.35
CA VAL A 355 2.87 -10.83 11.98
C VAL A 355 2.91 -12.27 11.45
N SER A 356 2.64 -13.28 12.29
CA SER A 356 2.81 -14.69 11.91
C SER A 356 1.62 -15.29 11.14
N PHE A 357 0.43 -14.72 11.20
CA PHE A 357 -0.71 -15.20 10.41
C PHE A 357 -0.54 -14.89 8.93
N LEU A 358 -0.78 -15.89 8.06
CA LEU A 358 -0.66 -15.78 6.60
C LEU A 358 0.69 -15.21 6.11
N LEU A 359 1.77 -15.46 6.86
CA LEU A 359 3.11 -14.91 6.62
C LEU A 359 3.72 -15.28 5.24
N HIS A 360 3.14 -16.24 4.50
CA HIS A 360 3.50 -16.53 3.11
C HIS A 360 2.95 -15.49 2.10
N LEU A 361 1.95 -14.69 2.47
CA LEU A 361 1.50 -13.55 1.69
C LEU A 361 2.59 -12.47 1.72
N PRO A 362 2.82 -11.76 0.61
CA PRO A 362 3.96 -10.87 0.46
C PRO A 362 3.90 -9.64 1.36
N ASP A 363 2.74 -9.28 1.91
CA ASP A 363 2.51 -8.02 2.63
C ASP A 363 3.52 -7.74 3.73
N VAL A 364 3.74 -8.67 4.67
CA VAL A 364 4.71 -8.47 5.77
C VAL A 364 6.14 -8.31 5.24
N ALA A 365 6.54 -9.12 4.24
CA ALA A 365 7.86 -9.03 3.62
C ALA A 365 8.05 -7.70 2.87
N HIS A 366 7.08 -7.37 2.02
CA HIS A 366 7.07 -6.19 1.17
C HIS A 366 7.03 -4.92 2.02
N ASN A 367 6.04 -4.78 2.90
CA ASN A 367 5.79 -3.58 3.68
C ASN A 367 6.90 -3.25 4.68
N PHE A 368 7.49 -4.26 5.32
CA PHE A 368 8.53 -4.06 6.33
C PHE A 368 9.93 -3.97 5.73
N ILE A 369 10.33 -4.93 4.89
CA ILE A 369 11.72 -5.07 4.44
C ILE A 369 11.97 -4.28 3.14
N CYS A 370 11.05 -4.34 2.19
CA CYS A 370 11.37 -4.08 0.78
C CYS A 370 10.76 -2.81 0.17
N ARG A 371 9.64 -2.32 0.71
CA ARG A 371 8.92 -1.12 0.26
C ARG A 371 9.85 0.09 0.37
N LYS A 372 9.92 0.88 -0.71
CA LYS A 372 10.58 2.20 -0.66
C LYS A 372 9.71 3.14 0.18
N PRO A 373 10.20 3.67 1.31
CA PRO A 373 9.38 4.51 2.17
C PRO A 373 9.02 5.84 1.49
N SER A 374 7.78 6.26 1.67
CA SER A 374 7.18 7.48 1.12
C SER A 374 6.63 8.39 2.23
N ARG A 375 5.97 7.80 3.23
CA ARG A 375 5.37 8.49 4.40
C ARG A 375 6.31 8.48 5.60
N ALA A 376 6.10 9.38 6.56
CA ALA A 376 7.06 9.54 7.67
C ALA A 376 7.14 8.30 8.58
N ASN A 377 6.03 7.62 8.84
CA ASN A 377 5.99 6.37 9.58
C ASN A 377 6.66 5.21 8.80
N GLU A 378 6.59 5.19 7.46
CA GLU A 378 7.37 4.25 6.63
C GLU A 378 8.87 4.54 6.71
N TYR A 379 9.29 5.81 6.73
CA TYR A 379 10.70 6.19 6.96
C TYR A 379 11.19 5.79 8.36
N LEU A 380 10.34 5.99 9.38
CA LEU A 380 10.60 5.57 10.75
C LEU A 380 10.77 4.04 10.83
N LEU A 381 9.85 3.28 10.25
CA LEU A 381 9.86 1.82 10.20
C LEU A 381 11.09 1.28 9.45
N SER A 382 11.40 1.86 8.29
CA SER A 382 12.52 1.41 7.46
C SER A 382 13.87 1.69 8.13
N TYR A 383 14.06 2.86 8.76
CA TYR A 383 15.34 3.20 9.39
C TYR A 383 15.49 2.65 10.81
N PHE A 384 14.49 2.75 11.68
CA PHE A 384 14.64 2.29 13.07
C PHE A 384 14.26 0.82 13.27
N GLY A 385 13.47 0.25 12.36
CA GLY A 385 13.14 -1.17 12.30
C GLY A 385 14.00 -1.93 11.27
N SER A 386 13.52 -2.02 10.03
CA SER A 386 13.94 -3.09 9.11
C SER A 386 15.39 -3.04 8.64
N LYS A 387 16.01 -1.86 8.55
CA LYS A 387 17.43 -1.70 8.14
C LYS A 387 18.41 -1.63 9.30
N ASP A 388 18.00 -1.95 10.53
CA ASP A 388 18.92 -2.14 11.65
C ASP A 388 19.79 -3.40 11.44
N ILE A 389 21.01 -3.39 11.98
CA ILE A 389 22.00 -4.43 11.72
C ILE A 389 21.63 -5.78 12.35
N GLY A 390 21.02 -5.79 13.54
CA GLY A 390 20.56 -7.02 14.20
C GLY A 390 19.23 -7.52 13.64
N ILE A 391 18.29 -6.61 13.43
CA ILE A 391 16.95 -6.92 12.91
C ILE A 391 17.03 -7.43 11.46
N SER A 392 17.76 -6.71 10.58
CA SER A 392 17.93 -7.12 9.17
C SER A 392 18.63 -8.48 9.05
N HIS A 393 19.72 -8.70 9.80
CA HIS A 393 20.37 -10.00 9.82
C HIS A 393 19.47 -11.13 10.36
N THR A 394 18.66 -10.86 11.39
CA THR A 394 17.68 -11.83 11.90
C THR A 394 16.69 -12.23 10.81
N LEU A 395 16.08 -11.25 10.12
CA LEU A 395 15.07 -11.49 9.09
C LEU A 395 15.63 -12.05 7.77
N SER A 396 16.89 -11.76 7.43
CA SER A 396 17.54 -12.25 6.21
C SER A 396 18.43 -13.48 6.40
N ARG A 397 18.70 -13.95 7.62
CA ARG A 397 19.59 -15.13 7.83
C ARG A 397 19.13 -16.14 8.89
N ARG A 398 18.16 -15.79 9.75
CA ARG A 398 17.66 -16.67 10.82
C ARG A 398 16.13 -16.85 10.80
N PHE A 399 15.44 -16.27 9.81
CA PHE A 399 13.98 -16.27 9.70
C PHE A 399 13.52 -17.04 8.45
N PHE A 400 12.89 -18.19 8.67
CA PHE A 400 12.39 -19.06 7.60
C PHE A 400 10.87 -18.93 7.52
N TRP A 401 10.39 -18.23 6.49
CA TRP A 401 9.01 -17.73 6.36
C TRP A 401 7.96 -18.86 6.47
N ALA A 402 8.19 -19.98 5.77
CA ALA A 402 7.41 -21.21 5.90
C ALA A 402 7.27 -21.70 7.35
N ASN A 403 8.39 -21.82 8.08
CA ASN A 403 8.46 -22.40 9.43
C ASN A 403 7.93 -21.46 10.53
N ASN A 404 7.70 -20.19 10.18
CA ASN A 404 7.28 -19.11 11.07
C ASN A 404 5.81 -18.72 10.87
N THR A 405 5.11 -19.32 9.90
CA THR A 405 3.68 -19.08 9.65
C THR A 405 2.83 -19.76 10.72
N LEU A 406 1.92 -18.99 11.32
CA LEU A 406 0.87 -19.47 12.22
C LEU A 406 -0.44 -19.57 11.43
N TRP A 407 -1.16 -20.66 11.65
CA TRP A 407 -2.42 -20.93 10.99
C TRP A 407 -3.55 -20.97 12.01
N LYS A 408 -4.79 -20.81 11.53
CA LYS A 408 -6.01 -20.84 12.35
C LYS A 408 -6.17 -22.18 13.06
N GLU A 409 -5.70 -23.28 12.47
CA GLU A 409 -5.77 -24.62 13.04
C GLU A 409 -4.86 -24.77 14.27
N ASP A 410 -3.69 -24.13 14.26
CA ASP A 410 -2.69 -24.21 15.35
C ASP A 410 -3.20 -23.59 16.67
N ILE A 411 -4.28 -22.79 16.61
CA ILE A 411 -4.87 -22.10 17.78
C ILE A 411 -6.22 -22.67 18.23
N GLN A 412 -6.82 -23.63 17.53
CA GLN A 412 -8.18 -24.14 17.83
C GLN A 412 -8.30 -24.82 19.22
N GLY A 413 -7.20 -25.34 19.77
CA GLY A 413 -7.18 -25.92 21.12
C GLY A 413 -7.15 -24.89 22.27
N HIS A 414 -7.00 -23.60 21.97
CA HIS A 414 -6.70 -22.55 22.96
C HIS A 414 -7.79 -21.48 23.02
N ARG A 415 -7.93 -20.83 24.19
CA ARG A 415 -8.67 -19.56 24.27
C ARG A 415 -7.76 -18.44 23.79
N VAL A 416 -8.05 -17.87 22.63
CA VAL A 416 -7.18 -16.88 21.98
C VAL A 416 -7.92 -15.57 21.78
N SER A 417 -7.29 -14.47 22.18
CA SER A 417 -7.71 -13.11 21.84
C SER A 417 -6.68 -12.50 20.90
N ILE A 418 -7.15 -11.88 19.81
CA ILE A 418 -6.29 -11.26 18.80
C ILE A 418 -6.66 -9.78 18.70
N VAL A 419 -5.68 -8.91 18.86
CA VAL A 419 -5.82 -7.47 18.70
C VAL A 419 -5.20 -7.08 17.35
N LEU A 420 -5.96 -6.32 16.56
CA LEU A 420 -5.57 -5.86 15.23
C LEU A 420 -5.71 -4.33 15.12
N ALA A 421 -4.60 -3.66 14.80
CA ALA A 421 -4.56 -2.28 14.34
C ALA A 421 -5.17 -2.15 12.92
N GLY A 422 -6.16 -1.28 12.74
CA GLY A 422 -6.90 -1.16 11.48
C GLY A 422 -6.21 -0.32 10.39
N LYS A 423 -5.14 0.39 10.74
CA LYS A 423 -4.26 1.17 9.84
C LYS A 423 -2.80 0.72 9.96
N ASP A 424 -2.59 -0.56 10.26
CA ASP A 424 -1.29 -1.22 10.39
C ASP A 424 -0.47 -1.09 9.10
N ILE A 425 0.71 -0.46 9.17
CA ILE A 425 1.60 -0.33 8.00
C ILE A 425 2.42 -1.58 7.66
N VAL A 426 2.32 -2.67 8.42
CA VAL A 426 3.10 -3.91 8.25
C VAL A 426 2.22 -5.05 7.73
N VAL A 427 1.12 -5.32 8.42
CA VAL A 427 0.23 -6.47 8.19
C VAL A 427 -1.06 -6.00 7.49
N ASP A 428 -1.53 -6.73 6.47
CA ASP A 428 -2.92 -6.54 6.01
C ASP A 428 -3.87 -7.18 7.03
N THR A 429 -4.27 -6.37 8.01
CA THR A 429 -5.16 -6.81 9.08
C THR A 429 -6.59 -7.08 8.60
N LYS A 430 -7.00 -6.60 7.41
CA LYS A 430 -8.32 -6.93 6.81
C LYS A 430 -8.33 -8.35 6.26
N ILE A 431 -7.26 -8.77 5.58
CA ILE A 431 -7.08 -10.16 5.10
C ILE A 431 -6.93 -11.11 6.30
N VAL A 432 -6.10 -10.77 7.29
CA VAL A 432 -5.95 -11.58 8.52
C VAL A 432 -7.26 -11.69 9.29
N LEU A 433 -8.03 -10.61 9.42
CA LEU A 433 -9.39 -10.64 10.01
C LEU A 433 -10.30 -11.62 9.25
N ARG A 434 -10.41 -11.48 7.91
CA ARG A 434 -11.25 -12.35 7.06
C ARG A 434 -10.89 -13.83 7.20
N TYR A 435 -9.59 -14.15 7.27
CA TYR A 435 -9.11 -15.53 7.48
C TYR A 435 -9.50 -16.08 8.86
N LEU A 436 -9.31 -15.28 9.90
CA LEU A 436 -9.63 -15.65 11.28
C LEU A 436 -11.15 -15.80 11.51
N THR A 437 -11.97 -14.88 11.02
CA THR A 437 -13.45 -14.98 11.13
C THR A 437 -14.04 -16.03 10.19
N GLY A 438 -13.39 -16.28 9.05
CA GLY A 438 -13.99 -16.94 7.90
C GLY A 438 -14.83 -15.96 7.06
N SER A 439 -15.30 -16.44 5.91
CA SER A 439 -16.00 -15.68 4.86
C SER A 439 -17.45 -15.26 5.19
N GLY A 440 -17.82 -15.15 6.47
CA GLY A 440 -19.21 -14.94 6.91
C GLY A 440 -19.42 -13.82 7.92
N LYS A 441 -20.42 -12.96 7.65
CA LYS A 441 -21.08 -11.98 8.55
C LYS A 441 -20.26 -10.86 9.20
N TRP A 442 -18.94 -10.96 9.31
CA TRP A 442 -18.09 -9.85 9.80
C TRP A 442 -17.27 -9.25 8.64
N SER A 443 -17.91 -8.40 7.84
CA SER A 443 -17.19 -7.55 6.90
C SER A 443 -16.40 -6.46 7.64
N ALA A 444 -15.37 -5.92 6.97
CA ALA A 444 -14.64 -4.74 7.46
C ALA A 444 -15.56 -3.53 7.68
N ASP A 445 -16.73 -3.49 7.03
CA ASP A 445 -17.79 -2.49 7.22
C ASP A 445 -18.30 -2.43 8.66
N ASN A 446 -18.49 -3.57 9.32
CA ASN A 446 -18.90 -3.63 10.72
C ASN A 446 -17.75 -3.21 11.66
N ALA A 447 -16.52 -3.19 11.15
CA ALA A 447 -15.31 -2.76 11.84
C ALA A 447 -14.94 -1.28 11.57
N SER A 448 -15.79 -0.53 10.84
CA SER A 448 -15.68 0.92 10.62
C SER A 448 -15.92 1.73 11.90
N ARG A 449 -16.70 1.21 12.84
CA ARG A 449 -16.90 1.80 14.17
C ARG A 449 -15.60 1.76 14.97
N ALA A 450 -15.28 2.87 15.63
CA ALA A 450 -14.15 2.94 16.55
C ALA A 450 -14.27 1.85 17.64
N ASP A 451 -13.22 1.04 17.76
CA ASP A 451 -13.09 -0.09 18.69
C ASP A 451 -14.17 -1.18 18.56
N ALA A 452 -14.18 -1.91 17.44
CA ALA A 452 -15.09 -3.03 17.21
C ALA A 452 -14.56 -4.36 17.80
N MET A 453 -15.45 -5.31 18.10
CA MET A 453 -15.11 -6.60 18.73
C MET A 453 -15.95 -7.75 18.16
N TRP A 454 -15.29 -8.85 17.79
CA TRP A 454 -15.89 -10.08 17.27
C TRP A 454 -15.57 -11.26 18.19
N LYS A 455 -16.49 -12.23 18.29
CA LYS A 455 -16.32 -13.46 19.10
C LYS A 455 -16.96 -14.66 18.42
N SER A 456 -16.25 -15.79 18.47
CA SER A 456 -16.74 -17.14 18.16
C SER A 456 -16.06 -18.13 19.11
N ASP A 457 -16.45 -19.41 19.08
CA ASP A 457 -16.00 -20.40 20.07
C ASP A 457 -14.46 -20.46 20.21
N GLY A 458 -13.96 -20.08 21.38
CA GLY A 458 -12.53 -20.01 21.71
C GLY A 458 -11.78 -18.78 21.19
N LEU A 459 -12.29 -18.05 20.19
CA LEU A 459 -11.59 -16.95 19.51
C LEU A 459 -12.29 -15.59 19.69
N GLU A 460 -11.58 -14.64 20.28
CA GLU A 460 -11.96 -13.22 20.39
C GLU A 460 -11.07 -12.37 19.47
N ILE A 461 -11.64 -11.38 18.78
CA ILE A 461 -10.88 -10.42 17.98
C ILE A 461 -11.31 -8.99 18.37
N LEU A 462 -10.33 -8.12 18.68
CA LEU A 462 -10.53 -6.69 18.88
C LEU A 462 -9.90 -5.92 17.73
N TRP A 463 -10.68 -5.04 17.12
CA TRP A 463 -10.28 -4.22 15.98
C TRP A 463 -10.21 -2.74 16.36
N PHE A 464 -9.04 -2.14 16.18
CA PHE A 464 -8.80 -0.72 16.47
C PHE A 464 -8.59 0.06 15.17
N GLY A 465 -9.69 0.50 14.54
CA GLY A 465 -9.70 1.16 13.23
C GLY A 465 -8.78 2.39 13.08
N ASP A 466 -8.46 3.08 14.18
CA ASP A 466 -7.61 4.28 14.23
C ASP A 466 -6.21 4.07 14.83
N LEU A 467 -5.70 2.83 14.82
CA LEU A 467 -4.33 2.53 15.25
C LEU A 467 -3.47 2.04 14.09
N ASP A 468 -2.21 2.48 14.11
CA ASP A 468 -1.09 1.88 13.37
C ASP A 468 -0.41 0.81 14.26
N HIS A 469 0.47 0.00 13.67
CA HIS A 469 1.15 -1.15 14.28
C HIS A 469 1.76 -0.81 15.67
N GLY A 470 1.38 -1.55 16.70
CA GLY A 470 1.89 -1.41 18.07
C GLY A 470 1.38 -0.20 18.84
N GLN A 471 0.57 0.69 18.25
CA GLN A 471 0.01 1.85 18.97
C GLN A 471 -0.99 1.45 20.09
N ALA A 472 -1.47 0.20 20.09
CA ALA A 472 -2.33 -0.35 21.15
C ALA A 472 -1.70 -0.25 22.55
N PHE A 473 -0.36 -0.30 22.65
CA PHE A 473 0.38 -0.14 23.90
C PHE A 473 0.61 1.32 24.34
N GLN A 474 0.29 2.32 23.50
CA GLN A 474 0.59 3.72 23.80
C GLN A 474 -0.54 4.40 24.59
N LYS A 475 -1.76 4.45 24.03
CA LYS A 475 -2.91 5.13 24.63
C LYS A 475 -3.36 4.39 25.89
N LYS A 476 -3.68 5.11 26.98
CA LYS A 476 -4.16 4.47 28.22
C LYS A 476 -5.46 3.67 27.99
N GLY A 477 -6.43 4.23 27.26
CA GLY A 477 -7.71 3.57 26.98
C GLY A 477 -7.60 2.24 26.23
N THR A 478 -6.66 2.12 25.28
CA THR A 478 -6.42 0.87 24.54
C THR A 478 -5.70 -0.15 25.42
N ARG A 479 -4.69 0.29 26.19
CA ARG A 479 -4.02 -0.51 27.23
C ARG A 479 -4.99 -1.14 28.24
N ARG A 480 -6.02 -0.41 28.68
CA ARG A 480 -7.06 -0.96 29.59
C ARG A 480 -7.70 -2.22 29.01
N LYS A 481 -8.09 -2.17 27.73
CA LYS A 481 -8.65 -3.32 27.01
C LYS A 481 -7.63 -4.46 26.92
N LEU A 482 -6.37 -4.16 26.60
CA LEU A 482 -5.27 -5.15 26.59
C LEU A 482 -5.04 -5.84 27.96
N VAL A 483 -5.29 -5.15 29.08
CA VAL A 483 -5.13 -5.70 30.45
C VAL A 483 -6.36 -6.47 30.91
N GLN A 484 -7.56 -6.02 30.54
CA GLN A 484 -8.83 -6.68 30.85
C GLN A 484 -8.96 -8.05 30.19
N ILE A 485 -8.34 -8.24 29.01
CA ILE A 485 -8.34 -9.53 28.31
C ILE A 485 -7.62 -10.63 29.13
N PRO A 486 -6.32 -10.56 29.48
CA PRO A 486 -5.69 -11.49 30.41
C PRO A 486 -6.43 -11.57 31.75
N SER A 487 -6.91 -10.45 32.30
CA SER A 487 -7.58 -10.44 33.62
C SER A 487 -8.93 -11.16 33.64
N SER A 488 -9.64 -11.23 32.52
CA SER A 488 -10.91 -11.97 32.39
C SER A 488 -10.67 -13.43 31.96
N LEU A 489 -9.69 -13.68 31.09
CA LEU A 489 -9.31 -15.02 30.64
C LEU A 489 -8.58 -15.85 31.71
N SER A 490 -7.83 -15.21 32.61
CA SER A 490 -7.00 -15.86 33.63
C SER A 490 -7.77 -16.35 34.85
N ARG A 491 -9.03 -15.94 35.04
CA ARG A 491 -9.89 -16.38 36.15
C ARG A 491 -9.98 -17.91 36.18
N ILE A 492 -9.45 -18.51 37.24
CA ILE A 492 -9.45 -19.96 37.44
C ILE A 492 -10.89 -20.43 37.68
N LEU A 493 -11.52 -20.94 36.62
CA LEU A 493 -12.86 -21.53 36.68
C LEU A 493 -12.81 -22.86 37.46
N HIS A 494 -13.12 -22.81 38.75
CA HIS A 494 -13.42 -23.96 39.60
C HIS A 494 -14.74 -24.65 39.17
N ARG A 495 -14.84 -25.12 37.92
CA ARG A 495 -15.95 -25.98 37.48
C ARG A 495 -15.58 -26.97 36.39
N VAL A 496 -15.40 -28.22 36.83
CA VAL A 496 -15.83 -29.45 36.15
C VAL A 496 -15.11 -29.81 34.84
N ARG A 497 -14.16 -30.75 34.94
CA ARG A 497 -13.93 -31.76 33.90
C ARG A 497 -15.24 -32.55 33.71
N ASN A 498 -15.82 -32.54 32.51
CA ASN A 498 -16.81 -33.56 32.12
C ASN A 498 -16.73 -33.80 30.60
N PRO A 499 -16.24 -34.97 30.14
CA PRO A 499 -16.05 -35.24 28.72
C PRO A 499 -17.37 -35.60 28.04
N ARG A 500 -18.10 -34.58 27.54
CA ARG A 500 -19.36 -34.74 26.79
C ARG A 500 -19.35 -33.95 25.47
N TRP A 501 -18.42 -34.31 24.57
CA TRP A 501 -18.39 -33.85 23.18
C TRP A 501 -18.03 -34.98 22.19
N ILE A 502 -18.67 -36.15 22.34
CA ILE A 502 -18.66 -37.25 21.36
C ILE A 502 -20.07 -37.88 21.34
N LYS A 503 -20.60 -38.16 20.13
CA LYS A 503 -22.00 -38.57 19.79
C LYS A 503 -23.00 -37.39 19.82
N SER A 504 -23.95 -37.24 18.89
CA SER A 504 -24.26 -37.89 17.58
C SER A 504 -24.26 -36.82 16.47
N HIS A 505 -24.26 -37.07 15.15
CA HIS A 505 -24.62 -38.20 14.27
C HIS A 505 -23.53 -38.42 13.19
N ASP A 506 -23.47 -39.50 12.41
CA ASP A 506 -24.23 -40.76 12.36
C ASP A 506 -23.26 -41.93 12.11
N GLY A 507 -23.68 -43.19 12.30
CA GLY A 507 -22.76 -44.34 12.28
C GLY A 507 -23.16 -45.50 11.36
N LYS A 508 -22.15 -46.15 10.77
CA LYS A 508 -22.22 -47.56 10.32
C LYS A 508 -20.91 -48.30 10.63
N LYS A 509 -21.07 -49.55 11.05
CA LYS A 509 -20.07 -50.54 11.55
C LYS A 509 -18.94 -50.81 10.53
N LEU A 510 -17.76 -51.39 10.85
CA LEU A 510 -17.50 -52.61 11.65
C LEU A 510 -16.06 -52.58 12.32
N PRO A 511 -15.39 -53.69 12.71
CA PRO A 511 -15.05 -54.01 14.12
C PRO A 511 -13.58 -53.78 14.55
N GLY A 512 -13.23 -54.20 15.79
CA GLY A 512 -11.88 -54.15 16.40
C GLY A 512 -10.90 -55.24 15.92
N LEU A 513 -9.79 -55.55 16.63
CA LEU A 513 -9.45 -55.31 18.05
C LEU A 513 -7.95 -55.05 18.31
N LEU A 514 -7.68 -54.17 19.31
CA LEU A 514 -6.68 -54.22 20.40
C LEU A 514 -5.17 -54.49 20.12
N PRO A 515 -4.25 -54.16 21.07
CA PRO A 515 -2.92 -53.63 20.72
C PRO A 515 -1.76 -54.56 21.12
N LYS A 516 -0.52 -54.05 20.96
CA LYS A 516 0.59 -54.39 21.85
C LYS A 516 1.63 -53.27 21.95
N ASP A 517 2.25 -53.18 23.12
CA ASP A 517 3.33 -52.27 23.48
C ASP A 517 4.66 -52.71 22.85
N SER A 518 5.61 -51.77 22.73
CA SER A 518 6.94 -51.85 23.39
C SER A 518 7.86 -50.71 22.94
N ALA A 519 8.86 -50.39 23.77
CA ALA A 519 9.85 -49.35 23.48
C ALA A 519 11.18 -49.97 23.01
N ILE A 520 11.73 -49.45 21.91
CA ILE A 520 13.06 -49.74 21.37
C ILE A 520 13.61 -48.39 20.89
N ALA A 521 14.60 -47.73 21.51
CA ALA A 521 15.98 -48.15 21.82
C ALA A 521 16.87 -48.26 20.57
N SER A 522 17.57 -47.18 20.22
CA SER A 522 18.61 -47.19 19.18
C SER A 522 19.76 -48.14 19.55
N PRO A 523 20.39 -48.80 18.57
CA PRO A 523 21.76 -48.37 18.25
C PRO A 523 22.21 -48.49 16.78
N VAL A 524 23.22 -47.68 16.45
CA VAL A 524 24.42 -47.94 15.63
C VAL A 524 24.38 -49.08 14.57
N VAL A 525 24.71 -48.73 13.33
CA VAL A 525 25.29 -49.65 12.33
C VAL A 525 26.57 -49.05 11.74
N GLY A 526 27.60 -49.88 11.55
CA GLY A 526 28.90 -49.52 10.96
C GLY A 526 29.16 -50.19 9.61
N SER A 527 30.11 -49.61 8.86
CA SER A 527 30.52 -49.95 7.49
C SER A 527 30.94 -51.41 7.20
N LYS A 528 30.59 -51.93 6.00
CA LYS A 528 31.47 -52.46 4.91
C LYS A 528 30.62 -53.26 3.87
N SER A 529 30.67 -52.93 2.56
CA SER A 529 31.53 -53.49 1.47
C SER A 529 31.32 -54.99 1.19
N SER A 530 31.36 -55.53 -0.04
CA SER A 530 32.00 -55.10 -1.32
C SER A 530 31.40 -55.81 -2.57
N HIS A 531 32.04 -55.64 -3.75
CA HIS A 531 31.81 -56.28 -5.07
C HIS A 531 30.65 -55.69 -5.91
N LEU A 532 30.85 -55.02 -7.06
CA LEU A 532 31.48 -55.43 -8.36
C LEU A 532 30.63 -56.49 -9.10
N ARG A 533 29.84 -56.13 -10.14
CA ARG A 533 30.17 -55.77 -11.56
C ARG A 533 30.57 -57.00 -12.42
N PRO A 534 30.41 -57.00 -13.77
CA PRO A 534 29.93 -55.94 -14.70
C PRO A 534 28.92 -56.43 -15.80
N VAL A 535 28.80 -55.65 -16.90
CA VAL A 535 28.44 -56.02 -18.30
C VAL A 535 27.02 -55.73 -18.83
N GLU A 536 26.88 -54.50 -19.34
CA GLU A 536 26.38 -54.10 -20.69
C GLU A 536 24.91 -54.24 -21.14
N LYS A 537 24.63 -53.50 -22.23
CA LYS A 537 23.36 -53.31 -22.93
C LYS A 537 23.46 -53.93 -24.32
N LEU A 538 22.31 -54.20 -24.96
CA LEU A 538 22.11 -53.80 -26.36
C LEU A 538 20.60 -53.64 -26.68
N SER A 539 20.28 -53.16 -27.88
CA SER A 539 18.94 -52.70 -28.29
C SER A 539 18.65 -53.08 -29.74
N ALA A 540 17.39 -53.45 -30.05
CA ALA A 540 16.82 -53.31 -31.39
C ALA A 540 15.27 -53.44 -31.41
N LYS A 541 14.61 -52.39 -31.93
CA LYS A 541 13.52 -52.38 -32.93
C LYS A 541 12.39 -53.47 -33.00
N GLU A 542 11.16 -52.95 -33.15
CA GLU A 542 10.06 -53.46 -34.01
C GLU A 542 9.33 -54.77 -33.56
N ARG A 543 8.02 -55.04 -33.83
CA ARG A 543 6.92 -54.28 -34.48
C ARG A 543 5.51 -54.90 -34.16
N LEU A 544 4.50 -54.02 -34.01
CA LEU A 544 3.09 -54.07 -34.49
C LEU A 544 2.09 -55.27 -34.29
N THR A 545 0.90 -54.91 -33.73
CA THR A 545 -0.51 -55.35 -34.01
C THR A 545 -1.03 -56.80 -33.91
N HIS A 546 -2.13 -56.98 -33.16
CA HIS A 546 -3.53 -57.24 -33.61
C HIS A 546 -4.49 -57.10 -32.38
N MET A 547 -5.84 -57.00 -32.38
CA MET A 547 -6.99 -57.26 -33.30
C MET A 547 -8.07 -56.16 -33.07
N PHE A 548 -8.79 -55.61 -34.08
CA PHE A 548 -10.11 -56.02 -34.64
C PHE A 548 -11.32 -56.00 -33.67
N SER A 549 -12.56 -55.56 -34.02
CA SER A 549 -13.16 -55.08 -35.30
C SER A 549 -14.51 -54.32 -35.12
N SER A 550 -15.07 -53.78 -36.22
CA SER A 550 -16.51 -53.50 -36.51
C SER A 550 -17.15 -52.19 -36.00
N LYS A 551 -17.98 -51.45 -36.78
CA LYS A 551 -18.23 -51.43 -38.25
C LYS A 551 -18.95 -50.13 -38.70
N GLU A 552 -18.93 -49.81 -39.99
CA GLU A 552 -19.49 -48.60 -40.65
C GLU A 552 -20.84 -48.84 -41.36
N VAL A 553 -21.47 -47.75 -41.90
CA VAL A 553 -22.37 -47.59 -43.09
C VAL A 553 -23.14 -46.25 -42.92
N LEU A 554 -23.63 -45.43 -43.89
CA LEU A 554 -23.36 -44.87 -45.25
C LEU A 554 -24.38 -43.67 -45.38
N GLU A 555 -24.45 -42.69 -46.29
CA GLU A 555 -23.74 -42.12 -47.48
C GLU A 555 -24.36 -40.68 -47.70
N ASN A 556 -23.94 -39.71 -48.52
CA ASN A 556 -22.78 -39.40 -49.40
C ASN A 556 -22.57 -37.84 -49.31
N GLY A 557 -22.23 -36.95 -50.28
CA GLY A 557 -21.83 -36.96 -51.70
C GLY A 557 -22.35 -35.71 -52.45
N GLY A 558 -21.57 -34.90 -53.20
CA GLY A 558 -20.12 -34.86 -53.41
C GLY A 558 -19.67 -33.84 -54.49
N SER A 559 -18.37 -33.84 -54.85
CA SER A 559 -17.72 -33.07 -55.95
C SER A 559 -17.54 -31.53 -55.70
N SER A 560 -16.54 -30.82 -56.26
CA SER A 560 -15.35 -31.19 -57.06
C SER A 560 -14.23 -30.11 -57.03
N ARG A 561 -13.09 -30.45 -57.66
CA ARG A 561 -11.85 -29.68 -57.96
C ARG A 561 -12.09 -28.48 -58.94
N GLU A 562 -11.15 -27.57 -59.29
CA GLU A 562 -9.68 -27.42 -59.14
C GLU A 562 -9.19 -25.96 -59.43
N GLN A 563 -7.90 -25.64 -59.17
CA GLN A 563 -7.06 -24.56 -59.78
C GLN A 563 -7.47 -23.06 -59.58
N GLY A 564 -6.59 -22.04 -59.74
CA GLY A 564 -5.12 -22.04 -59.85
C GLY A 564 -4.47 -20.72 -60.36
N ALA A 565 -3.67 -20.04 -59.51
CA ALA A 565 -2.61 -19.03 -59.80
C ALA A 565 -2.95 -17.65 -60.48
N GLY A 566 -2.16 -16.59 -60.18
CA GLY A 566 -2.10 -15.34 -60.97
C GLY A 566 -1.78 -14.01 -60.25
N ARG A 567 -0.56 -13.47 -60.45
CA ARG A 567 -0.11 -12.05 -60.27
C ARG A 567 0.70 -11.70 -61.55
N PRO A 568 0.99 -10.41 -61.96
CA PRO A 568 1.30 -9.24 -61.12
C PRO A 568 0.94 -7.82 -61.69
N ARG A 569 1.44 -6.73 -61.04
CA ARG A 569 1.81 -5.34 -61.53
C ARG A 569 0.89 -4.66 -62.59
N GLY A 570 0.24 -3.50 -62.40
CA GLY A 570 0.66 -2.24 -61.74
C GLY A 570 0.92 -1.12 -62.78
N SER A 571 0.30 0.07 -62.64
CA SER A 571 0.65 1.33 -63.35
C SER A 571 -0.07 2.57 -62.78
N SER A 572 0.42 3.77 -63.09
CA SER A 572 -0.19 5.10 -62.86
C SER A 572 0.03 5.99 -64.11
N PRO A 573 -0.73 7.08 -64.31
CA PRO A 573 -0.37 8.44 -63.84
C PRO A 573 -1.59 9.10 -63.11
N THR A 574 -1.95 10.41 -63.07
CA THR A 574 -1.54 11.67 -63.76
C THR A 574 -1.78 12.91 -62.86
N SER A 575 -2.10 14.09 -63.39
CA SER A 575 -2.21 15.40 -62.69
C SER A 575 -3.17 16.37 -63.40
N ILE A 576 -3.52 17.53 -62.79
CA ILE A 576 -3.66 18.85 -63.45
C ILE A 576 -3.86 20.05 -62.46
N LYS A 577 -2.92 21.01 -62.54
CA LYS A 577 -2.92 22.50 -62.39
C LYS A 577 -3.62 23.29 -61.25
N GLU A 578 -2.91 24.35 -60.83
CA GLU A 578 -3.35 25.56 -60.10
C GLU A 578 -3.92 26.67 -61.04
N PRO A 579 -4.27 27.87 -60.53
CA PRO A 579 -3.34 29.02 -60.74
C PRO A 579 -3.24 30.13 -59.63
N THR A 580 -2.00 30.63 -59.46
CA THR A 580 -1.46 31.99 -59.12
C THR A 580 -2.42 33.20 -58.95
N SER A 581 -2.12 34.31 -58.23
CA SER A 581 -0.89 35.15 -58.03
C SER A 581 -1.16 36.29 -56.98
N ASP A 582 -0.29 37.18 -56.47
CA ASP A 582 1.16 37.31 -56.15
C ASP A 582 1.39 38.72 -55.49
N ARG A 583 2.52 38.98 -54.76
CA ARG A 583 3.11 40.30 -54.33
C ARG A 583 2.41 41.20 -53.27
N ALA A 584 3.09 42.06 -52.47
CA ALA A 584 4.53 42.35 -52.21
C ALA A 584 4.72 42.87 -50.73
N SER A 585 5.74 42.47 -49.94
CA SER A 585 7.11 43.01 -49.75
C SER A 585 7.32 44.15 -48.70
N ASP A 586 7.95 43.85 -47.54
CA ASP A 586 9.25 44.46 -47.12
C ASP A 586 9.86 43.85 -45.82
N LYS A 587 11.09 44.27 -45.44
CA LYS A 587 11.96 43.81 -44.32
C LYS A 587 12.68 45.03 -43.67
N PRO A 588 13.59 44.95 -42.66
CA PRO A 588 14.20 43.85 -41.87
C PRO A 588 14.02 44.10 -40.32
N PRO A 589 14.79 43.54 -39.32
CA PRO A 589 15.96 42.64 -39.35
C PRO A 589 15.87 41.38 -38.44
N LEU A 590 17.00 40.67 -38.32
CA LEU A 590 17.10 39.32 -37.76
C LEU A 590 16.96 39.26 -36.23
N TYR A 591 16.21 38.27 -35.76
CA TYR A 591 16.60 37.45 -34.61
C TYR A 591 16.29 35.98 -34.93
N ARG A 592 17.20 35.05 -34.64
CA ARG A 592 17.14 33.66 -35.13
C ARG A 592 16.71 32.70 -34.03
N SER A 593 15.40 32.62 -33.75
CA SER A 593 14.85 31.44 -33.08
C SER A 593 14.84 30.25 -34.03
N GLN A 594 15.05 29.04 -33.51
CA GLN A 594 14.90 27.81 -34.28
C GLN A 594 13.41 27.46 -34.35
N ALA A 595 12.84 27.46 -35.56
CA ALA A 595 11.48 27.00 -35.78
C ALA A 595 11.46 25.46 -35.84
N VAL A 596 10.53 24.84 -35.11
CA VAL A 596 10.16 23.43 -35.34
C VAL A 596 9.42 23.35 -36.69
N PRO A 597 9.81 22.46 -37.63
CA PRO A 597 9.12 22.34 -38.91
C PRO A 597 7.70 21.76 -38.73
N GLY A 598 6.70 22.34 -39.39
CA GLY A 598 5.38 21.68 -39.60
C GLY A 598 4.13 22.32 -39.00
N ARG A 599 4.18 23.54 -38.42
CA ARG A 599 2.95 24.22 -37.96
C ARG A 599 2.15 24.85 -39.11
N GLU A 600 0.96 24.33 -39.38
CA GLU A 600 -0.10 25.06 -40.08
C GLU A 600 -0.85 26.01 -39.11
N LEU A 601 -1.43 27.09 -39.65
CA LEU A 601 -2.09 28.12 -38.85
C LEU A 601 -3.51 27.70 -38.43
N GLY A 602 -3.62 26.92 -37.35
CA GLY A 602 -4.91 26.60 -36.72
C GLY A 602 -5.04 25.21 -36.11
N GLN A 603 -4.09 24.31 -36.38
CA GLN A 603 -4.09 22.96 -35.79
C GLN A 603 -3.99 23.03 -34.25
N ARG A 604 -5.03 22.55 -33.57
CA ARG A 604 -5.13 22.51 -32.09
C ARG A 604 -4.60 21.22 -31.49
N PHE A 605 -4.41 20.19 -32.31
CA PHE A 605 -3.92 18.88 -31.98
C PHE A 605 -2.83 18.55 -33.00
N VAL A 606 -1.67 18.06 -32.55
CA VAL A 606 -0.53 17.79 -33.43
C VAL A 606 0.15 16.50 -32.98
N SER A 607 0.32 15.53 -33.90
CA SER A 607 1.10 14.31 -33.63
C SER A 607 2.59 14.65 -33.45
N ASN A 608 3.13 14.38 -32.27
CA ASN A 608 4.54 14.54 -31.93
C ASN A 608 5.08 13.21 -31.34
N PRO A 609 5.88 12.44 -32.10
CA PRO A 609 6.46 11.18 -31.62
C PRO A 609 7.32 11.31 -30.36
N ASP A 610 7.93 12.47 -30.12
CA ASP A 610 8.80 12.73 -28.97
C ASP A 610 8.03 13.14 -27.71
N ALA A 611 6.73 13.47 -27.83
CA ALA A 611 5.86 13.81 -26.70
C ALA A 611 5.41 12.54 -25.94
N GLN A 612 5.15 12.67 -24.62
CA GLN A 612 4.78 11.57 -23.72
C GLN A 612 3.33 11.07 -23.91
N GLY A 613 2.99 10.72 -25.14
CA GLY A 613 1.65 10.38 -25.62
C GLY A 613 1.54 10.32 -27.16
N GLY A 614 2.61 10.64 -27.90
CA GLY A 614 2.61 10.67 -29.37
C GLY A 614 1.95 11.90 -30.00
N HIS A 615 1.47 12.85 -29.19
CA HIS A 615 0.78 14.06 -29.64
C HIS A 615 0.83 15.18 -28.59
N GLU A 616 0.51 16.39 -29.02
CA GLU A 616 0.42 17.62 -28.23
C GLU A 616 -0.88 18.39 -28.52
N HIS A 617 -1.31 19.20 -27.56
CA HIS A 617 -2.53 20.00 -27.64
C HIS A 617 -2.23 21.49 -27.45
N TYR A 618 -2.86 22.33 -28.27
CA TYR A 618 -2.70 23.77 -28.33
C TYR A 618 -4.07 24.45 -28.44
N LEU A 619 -4.80 24.50 -27.33
CA LEU A 619 -6.12 25.12 -27.25
C LEU A 619 -6.00 26.64 -27.08
N LYS A 620 -6.78 27.39 -27.87
CA LYS A 620 -6.83 28.86 -27.79
C LYS A 620 -7.32 29.29 -26.41
N SER A 621 -6.67 30.28 -25.81
CA SER A 621 -7.12 30.84 -24.53
C SER A 621 -8.36 31.69 -24.73
N HIS A 622 -9.50 31.24 -24.19
CA HIS A 622 -10.79 31.90 -24.34
C HIS A 622 -10.85 33.28 -23.64
N CYS A 623 -9.96 33.53 -22.69
CA CYS A 623 -9.82 34.78 -21.94
C CYS A 623 -8.83 35.77 -22.61
N GLN A 624 -7.93 35.31 -23.47
CA GLN A 624 -6.89 36.20 -24.02
C GLN A 624 -7.40 37.20 -25.06
N GLN A 625 -8.41 36.88 -25.88
CA GLN A 625 -8.78 37.78 -26.98
C GLN A 625 -9.41 39.11 -26.52
N GLU A 626 -10.27 39.11 -25.50
CA GLU A 626 -10.81 40.36 -24.95
C GLU A 626 -9.79 41.03 -24.02
N MET A 627 -9.21 40.30 -23.07
CA MET A 627 -8.28 40.85 -22.08
C MET A 627 -7.03 41.45 -22.72
N LEU A 628 -6.48 40.88 -23.81
CA LEU A 628 -5.35 41.49 -24.52
C LEU A 628 -5.72 42.83 -25.18
N SER A 629 -6.99 43.07 -25.53
CA SER A 629 -7.41 44.32 -26.17
C SER A 629 -7.45 45.50 -25.19
N GLU A 630 -7.92 45.27 -23.96
CA GLU A 630 -7.84 46.26 -22.87
C GLU A 630 -6.41 46.43 -22.38
N ILE A 631 -5.67 45.32 -22.21
CA ILE A 631 -4.28 45.35 -21.79
C ILE A 631 -3.41 46.11 -22.82
N TRP A 632 -3.59 45.92 -24.14
CA TRP A 632 -2.89 46.69 -25.18
C TRP A 632 -3.16 48.20 -25.06
N ARG A 633 -4.41 48.60 -24.80
CA ARG A 633 -4.75 50.02 -24.57
C ARG A 633 -4.04 50.59 -23.33
N SER A 634 -3.75 49.78 -22.31
CA SER A 634 -3.00 50.20 -21.12
C SER A 634 -1.47 50.08 -21.24
N LEU A 635 -0.95 49.20 -22.11
CA LEU A 635 0.47 48.83 -22.18
C LEU A 635 1.29 49.53 -23.27
N LEU A 636 0.74 50.54 -23.95
CA LEU A 636 1.50 51.49 -24.78
C LEU A 636 2.46 52.40 -23.97
N GLY A 637 3.03 51.90 -22.86
CA GLY A 637 3.59 52.72 -21.79
C GLY A 637 4.69 52.12 -20.90
N LYS A 638 5.29 50.94 -21.21
CA LYS A 638 6.65 50.51 -20.75
C LYS A 638 7.06 49.14 -21.32
N LYS A 639 8.35 48.96 -21.63
CA LYS A 639 8.97 47.68 -22.03
C LYS A 639 9.65 46.99 -20.84
N HIS A 640 9.44 45.70 -20.60
CA HIS A 640 10.57 44.74 -20.50
C HIS A 640 10.17 43.25 -20.50
N GLN A 641 11.03 42.47 -21.17
CA GLN A 641 11.43 41.06 -20.99
C GLN A 641 10.37 39.93 -20.86
N VAL A 642 10.72 38.78 -21.46
CA VAL A 642 9.92 37.54 -21.57
C VAL A 642 10.53 36.45 -20.70
N ALA A 643 9.69 35.59 -20.11
CA ALA A 643 10.08 34.40 -19.36
C ALA A 643 9.65 33.10 -20.09
N PRO A 644 10.32 31.95 -19.88
CA PRO A 644 10.15 30.74 -20.72
C PRO A 644 8.96 29.84 -20.31
N GLU A 645 8.47 29.07 -21.28
CA GLU A 645 7.32 28.16 -21.18
C GLU A 645 7.67 26.81 -20.52
N ASN A 646 6.86 26.32 -19.56
CA ASN A 646 6.71 24.90 -19.14
C ASN A 646 5.70 24.73 -17.98
N ASP A 647 4.40 24.97 -18.24
CA ASP A 647 3.39 25.18 -17.17
C ASP A 647 3.06 23.97 -16.28
N LEU A 648 3.21 22.74 -16.79
CA LEU A 648 2.98 21.52 -15.99
C LEU A 648 3.88 21.45 -14.74
N SER A 649 5.08 22.04 -14.80
CA SER A 649 5.98 22.16 -13.64
C SER A 649 5.64 23.35 -12.75
N LEU A 650 5.11 24.43 -13.34
CA LEU A 650 4.79 25.66 -12.63
C LEU A 650 3.58 25.47 -11.71
N ALA A 651 2.51 24.81 -12.15
CA ALA A 651 1.29 24.65 -11.36
C ALA A 651 1.54 24.05 -9.96
N SER A 652 2.37 23.01 -9.85
CA SER A 652 2.71 22.38 -8.56
C SER A 652 3.62 23.27 -7.69
N SER A 653 4.67 23.87 -8.27
CA SER A 653 5.56 24.82 -7.61
C SER A 653 4.83 26.06 -7.07
N TRP A 654 3.89 26.58 -7.86
CA TRP A 654 3.00 27.72 -7.59
C TRP A 654 1.94 27.39 -6.53
N ILE A 655 1.44 26.15 -6.50
CA ILE A 655 0.53 25.63 -5.46
C ILE A 655 1.24 25.65 -4.10
N ASP A 656 2.47 25.15 -4.03
CA ASP A 656 3.23 25.15 -2.76
C ASP A 656 3.75 26.55 -2.39
N SER A 657 3.93 27.45 -3.36
CA SER A 657 4.21 28.85 -3.07
C SER A 657 3.00 29.60 -2.50
N LEU A 658 1.77 29.24 -2.90
CA LEU A 658 0.54 29.73 -2.25
C LEU A 658 0.37 29.18 -0.83
N ARG A 659 0.83 27.96 -0.56
CA ARG A 659 0.80 27.42 0.81
C ARG A 659 1.77 28.17 1.71
N ARG A 660 3.01 28.38 1.27
CA ARG A 660 3.96 29.27 1.97
C ARG A 660 3.33 30.65 2.24
N GLU A 661 2.82 31.34 1.21
CA GLU A 661 2.17 32.65 1.38
C GLU A 661 0.95 32.63 2.33
N LYS A 662 0.18 31.53 2.37
CA LYS A 662 -0.95 31.33 3.30
C LYS A 662 -0.51 31.04 4.74
N ASP A 663 0.55 30.27 4.91
CA ASP A 663 1.10 29.85 6.20
C ASP A 663 1.90 31.00 6.84
N ASP A 664 2.63 31.78 6.02
CA ASP A 664 3.28 33.04 6.40
C ASP A 664 2.22 34.05 6.91
N LEU A 665 1.13 34.26 6.15
CA LEU A 665 -0.02 35.10 6.56
C LEU A 665 -0.80 34.55 7.76
N ALA A 666 -0.61 33.29 8.15
CA ALA A 666 -1.15 32.72 9.39
C ALA A 666 -0.18 32.94 10.57
N SER A 667 1.12 32.99 10.32
CA SER A 667 2.16 33.21 11.34
C SER A 667 2.17 34.65 11.89
N ASP A 668 1.84 35.64 11.05
CA ASP A 668 1.88 37.07 11.37
C ASP A 668 0.70 37.56 12.25
N LYS A 669 -0.23 36.66 12.63
CA LYS A 669 -1.47 37.00 13.33
C LYS A 669 -1.35 37.07 14.86
N THR A 670 -0.50 37.97 15.34
CA THR A 670 -0.54 38.47 16.74
C THR A 670 -1.38 39.75 16.87
N GLY A 671 -2.52 39.83 16.16
CA GLY A 671 -3.47 40.93 16.30
C GLY A 671 -4.76 40.77 15.49
N SER A 672 -5.90 40.95 16.16
CA SER A 672 -7.29 41.07 15.64
C SER A 672 -7.84 39.97 14.70
N ASN A 673 -8.99 39.41 15.07
CA ASN A 673 -9.72 38.41 14.28
C ASN A 673 -10.56 39.02 13.13
N ALA A 674 -9.90 39.79 12.26
CA ALA A 674 -10.46 40.14 10.95
C ALA A 674 -10.21 39.02 9.93
N SER A 675 -11.29 38.50 9.31
CA SER A 675 -11.19 37.68 8.10
C SER A 675 -10.97 38.58 6.89
N LEU A 676 -9.84 38.41 6.19
CA LEU A 676 -9.58 39.13 4.94
C LEU A 676 -10.69 38.84 3.91
N THR A 677 -11.16 39.88 3.24
CA THR A 677 -12.22 39.77 2.24
C THR A 677 -11.75 39.07 0.97
N LEU A 678 -12.70 38.59 0.17
CA LEU A 678 -12.47 38.04 -1.17
C LEU A 678 -11.52 38.91 -2.00
N VAL A 679 -11.73 40.24 -1.98
CA VAL A 679 -10.99 41.19 -2.82
C VAL A 679 -9.55 41.40 -2.34
N GLU A 680 -9.32 41.43 -1.03
CA GLU A 680 -7.97 41.55 -0.46
C GLU A 680 -7.14 40.28 -0.70
N LYS A 681 -7.78 39.11 -0.64
CA LYS A 681 -7.09 37.82 -0.71
C LYS A 681 -6.85 37.33 -2.15
N TYR A 682 -7.82 37.50 -3.04
CA TYR A 682 -7.82 36.97 -4.41
C TYR A 682 -8.01 38.02 -5.52
N GLY A 683 -8.08 39.31 -5.17
CA GLY A 683 -8.19 40.41 -6.14
C GLY A 683 -9.64 40.74 -6.54
N LYS A 684 -9.80 41.66 -7.49
CA LYS A 684 -11.14 42.03 -7.98
C LYS A 684 -11.60 41.03 -9.03
N CYS A 685 -12.83 40.54 -8.86
CA CYS A 685 -13.59 39.92 -9.94
C CYS A 685 -13.79 40.95 -11.06
N GLN A 686 -13.49 40.57 -12.31
CA GLN A 686 -13.64 41.41 -13.49
C GLN A 686 -14.81 40.92 -14.34
N GLU A 687 -14.55 39.96 -15.21
CA GLU A 687 -15.43 39.47 -16.27
C GLU A 687 -16.21 38.22 -15.83
N VAL A 688 -17.47 38.07 -16.28
CA VAL A 688 -18.29 36.88 -16.03
C VAL A 688 -18.13 35.90 -17.20
N VAL A 689 -17.27 34.91 -17.03
CA VAL A 689 -16.92 33.86 -18.01
C VAL A 689 -18.10 32.94 -18.29
N ALA A 690 -18.95 32.66 -17.29
CA ALA A 690 -20.10 31.77 -17.44
C ALA A 690 -21.26 32.11 -16.49
N LEU A 691 -22.48 31.86 -16.96
CA LEU A 691 -23.71 31.81 -16.18
C LEU A 691 -24.23 30.37 -16.20
N GLY A 692 -24.67 29.84 -15.06
CA GLY A 692 -25.17 28.47 -14.95
C GLY A 692 -26.22 28.28 -13.85
N ALA A 693 -26.86 27.11 -13.81
CA ALA A 693 -27.99 26.80 -12.92
C ALA A 693 -27.68 26.89 -11.40
N PHE A 694 -26.40 26.99 -11.04
CA PHE A 694 -25.91 27.10 -9.66
C PHE A 694 -25.30 28.47 -9.32
N GLY A 695 -25.12 29.38 -10.29
CA GLY A 695 -24.44 30.66 -10.03
C GLY A 695 -23.79 31.30 -11.26
N SER A 696 -22.83 32.18 -11.01
CA SER A 696 -21.97 32.78 -12.05
C SER A 696 -20.49 32.49 -11.77
N VAL A 697 -19.70 32.32 -12.83
CA VAL A 697 -18.24 32.17 -12.75
C VAL A 697 -17.59 33.41 -13.34
N CYS A 698 -16.67 34.01 -12.60
CA CYS A 698 -15.91 35.18 -13.04
C CYS A 698 -14.40 35.02 -12.82
N VAL A 699 -13.58 35.67 -13.66
CA VAL A 699 -12.13 35.75 -13.42
C VAL A 699 -11.85 36.76 -12.32
N SER A 700 -10.94 36.42 -11.40
CA SER A 700 -10.36 37.36 -10.43
C SER A 700 -8.86 37.53 -10.67
N HIS A 701 -8.39 38.78 -10.67
CA HIS A 701 -7.01 39.16 -10.96
C HIS A 701 -6.30 39.66 -9.70
N LYS A 702 -5.22 38.97 -9.29
CA LYS A 702 -4.33 39.38 -8.21
C LYS A 702 -2.95 39.72 -8.75
N LYS A 703 -2.54 40.97 -8.58
CA LYS A 703 -1.17 41.44 -8.84
C LYS A 703 -0.28 41.11 -7.63
N LEU A 704 0.75 40.28 -7.82
CA LEU A 704 1.67 39.89 -6.73
C LEU A 704 2.83 40.88 -6.60
N ARG A 705 3.40 41.00 -5.39
CA ARG A 705 4.57 41.86 -5.15
C ARG A 705 5.84 41.20 -5.72
N GLY A 706 6.18 41.56 -6.96
CA GLY A 706 7.45 41.21 -7.61
C GLY A 706 7.46 39.92 -8.44
N SER A 707 6.38 39.14 -8.44
CA SER A 707 6.30 37.80 -9.06
C SER A 707 5.18 37.66 -10.12
N GLY A 708 4.77 38.78 -10.72
CA GLY A 708 3.82 38.80 -11.84
C GLY A 708 2.35 38.91 -11.46
N GLU A 709 1.48 38.56 -12.40
CA GLU A 709 0.02 38.64 -12.26
C GLU A 709 -0.60 37.24 -12.27
N LYS A 710 -1.70 37.07 -11.52
CA LYS A 710 -2.25 35.76 -11.19
C LYS A 710 -3.77 35.77 -11.31
N LEU A 711 -4.28 34.86 -12.12
CA LEU A 711 -5.71 34.69 -12.37
C LEU A 711 -6.27 33.52 -11.55
N PHE A 712 -7.53 33.65 -11.15
CA PHE A 712 -8.32 32.62 -10.46
C PHE A 712 -9.72 32.55 -11.08
N ALA A 713 -10.33 31.37 -11.08
CA ALA A 713 -11.77 31.23 -11.32
C ALA A 713 -12.53 31.41 -9.99
N VAL A 714 -13.56 32.25 -9.98
CA VAL A 714 -14.41 32.51 -8.81
C VAL A 714 -15.85 32.19 -9.15
N LYS A 715 -16.39 31.12 -8.55
CA LYS A 715 -17.77 30.66 -8.72
C LYS A 715 -18.63 31.21 -7.58
N LYS A 716 -19.47 32.18 -7.91
CA LYS A 716 -20.44 32.81 -7.00
C LYS A 716 -21.73 32.00 -7.00
N PHE A 717 -22.05 31.32 -5.90
CA PHE A 717 -23.28 30.56 -5.77
C PHE A 717 -24.48 31.48 -5.58
N ARG A 718 -25.54 31.25 -6.37
CA ARG A 718 -26.81 31.97 -6.21
C ARG A 718 -27.73 31.19 -5.26
N ARG A 719 -28.05 31.77 -4.10
CA ARG A 719 -29.04 31.21 -3.17
C ARG A 719 -30.44 31.21 -3.83
N ARG A 720 -31.16 30.10 -3.75
CA ARG A 720 -32.56 30.02 -4.21
C ARG A 720 -33.50 30.62 -3.14
N PRO A 721 -34.65 31.25 -3.51
CA PRO A 721 -35.55 31.88 -2.54
C PRO A 721 -36.05 30.93 -1.43
N GLU A 722 -36.24 29.66 -1.77
CA GLU A 722 -36.76 28.60 -0.89
C GLU A 722 -35.68 27.94 -0.02
N GLU A 723 -34.39 28.19 -0.27
CA GLU A 723 -33.30 27.55 0.47
C GLU A 723 -33.11 28.17 1.86
N THR A 724 -33.47 27.40 2.89
CA THR A 724 -33.25 27.69 4.32
C THR A 724 -31.79 27.49 4.76
N GLU A 725 -31.52 27.53 6.07
CA GLU A 725 -30.19 27.45 6.71
C GLU A 725 -29.25 26.37 6.14
N ASN A 726 -29.80 25.26 5.66
CA ASN A 726 -29.07 24.13 5.06
C ASN A 726 -28.26 24.50 3.80
N TYR A 727 -28.55 25.60 3.12
CA TYR A 727 -27.72 26.14 2.02
C TYR A 727 -26.24 26.27 2.41
N SER A 728 -25.99 26.84 3.59
CA SER A 728 -24.64 27.03 4.13
C SER A 728 -23.94 25.69 4.42
N LYS A 729 -24.69 24.71 4.95
CA LYS A 729 -24.20 23.38 5.29
C LYS A 729 -23.82 22.59 4.04
N ARG A 730 -24.67 22.62 3.00
CA ARG A 730 -24.42 21.98 1.69
C ARG A 730 -23.15 22.50 1.02
N LEU A 731 -23.01 23.82 0.89
CA LEU A 731 -21.81 24.42 0.25
C LEU A 731 -20.53 24.17 1.06
N THR A 732 -20.60 24.22 2.40
CA THR A 732 -19.44 23.95 3.26
C THR A 732 -19.04 22.48 3.21
N ALA A 733 -20.00 21.55 3.18
CA ALA A 733 -19.73 20.11 3.06
C ALA A 733 -19.09 19.77 1.70
N ALA A 734 -19.63 20.30 0.60
CA ALA A 734 -19.04 20.13 -0.74
C ALA A 734 -17.59 20.66 -0.79
N PHE A 735 -17.33 21.85 -0.24
CA PHE A 735 -15.97 22.41 -0.15
C PHE A 735 -15.02 21.58 0.72
N CYS A 736 -15.49 21.02 1.84
CA CYS A 736 -14.71 20.10 2.68
C CYS A 736 -14.28 18.83 1.91
N VAL A 737 -15.05 18.41 0.91
CA VAL A 737 -14.63 17.34 -0.02
C VAL A 737 -13.67 17.89 -1.07
N THR A 738 -14.08 18.87 -1.88
CA THR A 738 -13.29 19.33 -3.06
C THR A 738 -11.92 19.90 -2.70
N SER A 739 -11.79 20.60 -1.57
CA SER A 739 -10.51 21.17 -1.12
C SER A 739 -9.45 20.12 -0.72
N THR A 740 -9.85 18.86 -0.52
CA THR A 740 -8.92 17.75 -0.27
C THR A 740 -8.44 17.04 -1.53
N LEU A 741 -9.22 17.11 -2.63
CA LEU A 741 -8.92 16.45 -3.89
C LEU A 741 -7.69 17.06 -4.57
N ARG A 742 -6.76 16.20 -5.02
CA ARG A 742 -5.54 16.59 -5.73
C ARG A 742 -5.14 15.53 -6.75
N HIS A 743 -5.55 15.75 -7.99
CA HIS A 743 -5.16 14.94 -9.14
C HIS A 743 -5.01 15.85 -10.37
N PRO A 744 -4.08 15.61 -11.31
CA PRO A 744 -3.90 16.47 -12.49
C PRO A 744 -5.20 16.71 -13.27
N ASN A 745 -6.03 15.67 -13.38
CA ASN A 745 -7.31 15.71 -14.10
C ASN A 745 -8.54 16.05 -13.23
N VAL A 746 -8.34 16.67 -12.06
CA VAL A 746 -9.41 17.24 -11.22
C VAL A 746 -9.11 18.73 -10.98
N ILE A 747 -10.15 19.56 -10.88
CA ILE A 747 -10.01 20.98 -10.56
C ILE A 747 -9.58 21.16 -9.10
N HIS A 748 -8.58 21.99 -8.84
CA HIS A 748 -8.15 22.31 -7.48
C HIS A 748 -8.94 23.50 -6.92
N THR A 749 -9.90 23.19 -6.04
CA THR A 749 -10.56 24.20 -5.20
C THR A 749 -9.59 24.69 -4.11
N LEU A 750 -9.45 26.01 -4.01
CA LEU A 750 -8.46 26.72 -3.18
C LEU A 750 -9.07 27.28 -1.88
N ASP A 751 -10.31 27.80 -1.95
CA ASP A 751 -10.98 28.45 -0.81
C ASP A 751 -12.50 28.57 -1.01
N LEU A 752 -13.24 28.77 0.08
CA LEU A 752 -14.67 29.12 0.06
C LEU A 752 -14.90 30.33 0.98
N LEU A 753 -15.18 31.48 0.36
CA LEU A 753 -15.36 32.77 1.06
C LEU A 753 -16.79 33.29 0.87
N LYS A 754 -17.10 34.41 1.54
CA LYS A 754 -18.24 35.27 1.20
C LYS A 754 -17.75 36.55 0.54
N ASP A 755 -18.51 37.07 -0.43
CA ASP A 755 -18.27 38.41 -0.95
C ASP A 755 -18.94 39.50 -0.08
N SER A 756 -18.84 40.76 -0.49
CA SER A 756 -19.37 41.90 0.25
C SER A 756 -20.90 41.96 0.35
N LYS A 757 -21.63 41.08 -0.35
CA LYS A 757 -23.08 40.89 -0.22
C LYS A 757 -23.45 39.74 0.71
N GLY A 758 -22.47 38.94 1.11
CA GLY A 758 -22.65 37.72 1.92
C GLY A 758 -22.83 36.44 1.10
N ASP A 759 -22.78 36.53 -0.23
CA ASP A 759 -22.92 35.37 -1.14
C ASP A 759 -21.65 34.52 -1.15
N TYR A 760 -21.82 33.19 -1.15
CA TYR A 760 -20.72 32.24 -1.13
C TYR A 760 -19.97 32.19 -2.47
N CYS A 761 -18.65 32.21 -2.41
CA CYS A 761 -17.74 32.25 -3.55
C CYS A 761 -16.68 31.15 -3.41
N GLU A 762 -16.74 30.11 -4.26
CA GLU A 762 -15.70 29.07 -4.38
C GLU A 762 -14.58 29.57 -5.31
N ILE A 763 -13.34 29.44 -4.85
CA ILE A 763 -12.13 29.89 -5.56
C ILE A 763 -11.40 28.67 -6.11
N MET A 764 -11.06 28.68 -7.40
CA MET A 764 -10.43 27.55 -8.11
C MET A 764 -9.26 28.03 -8.99
N GLU A 765 -8.43 27.08 -9.43
CA GLU A 765 -7.51 27.32 -10.56
C GLU A 765 -8.29 27.68 -11.85
N LEU A 766 -7.67 28.43 -12.76
CA LEU A 766 -8.30 28.88 -14.01
C LEU A 766 -7.93 27.97 -15.19
N CYS A 767 -8.90 27.23 -15.71
CA CYS A 767 -8.79 26.48 -16.96
C CYS A 767 -9.03 27.39 -18.17
N ALA A 768 -7.98 28.03 -18.68
CA ALA A 768 -8.09 29.07 -19.70
C ALA A 768 -8.45 28.57 -21.12
N GLY A 769 -8.48 27.25 -21.36
CA GLY A 769 -8.87 26.62 -22.63
C GLY A 769 -10.38 26.35 -22.76
N GLY A 770 -11.20 26.80 -21.80
CA GLY A 770 -12.66 26.65 -21.83
C GLY A 770 -13.15 25.31 -21.26
N ASN A 771 -14.20 24.75 -21.87
CA ASN A 771 -14.77 23.45 -21.51
C ASN A 771 -14.94 22.55 -22.73
N LEU A 772 -15.13 21.25 -22.49
CA LEU A 772 -15.23 20.25 -23.55
C LEU A 772 -16.47 20.45 -24.43
N TYR A 773 -17.58 20.96 -23.87
CA TYR A 773 -18.79 21.28 -24.65
C TYR A 773 -18.51 22.29 -25.76
N ALA A 774 -17.87 23.41 -25.42
CA ALA A 774 -17.50 24.44 -26.39
C ALA A 774 -16.48 23.92 -27.42
N LEU A 775 -15.60 22.99 -27.03
CA LEU A 775 -14.67 22.34 -27.95
C LEU A 775 -15.42 21.44 -28.95
N ILE A 776 -16.33 20.57 -28.50
CA ILE A 776 -17.16 19.73 -29.40
C ILE A 776 -17.97 20.62 -30.34
N LEU A 777 -18.74 21.59 -29.79
CA LEU A 777 -19.61 22.48 -30.58
C LEU A 777 -18.86 23.29 -31.64
N SER A 778 -17.64 23.76 -31.34
CA SER A 778 -16.79 24.48 -32.31
C SER A 778 -16.07 23.58 -33.33
N SER A 779 -16.17 22.26 -33.18
CA SER A 779 -15.51 21.26 -34.04
C SER A 779 -16.47 20.48 -34.93
N GLY A 780 -17.74 20.35 -34.52
CA GLY A 780 -18.54 19.20 -34.90
C GLY A 780 -18.05 17.98 -34.14
N THR A 781 -17.04 17.27 -34.66
CA THR A 781 -16.45 16.08 -34.03
C THR A 781 -14.99 16.31 -33.62
N LEU A 782 -14.49 15.51 -32.67
CA LEU A 782 -13.07 15.46 -32.32
C LEU A 782 -12.36 14.33 -33.07
N GLU A 783 -11.06 14.48 -33.33
CA GLU A 783 -10.27 13.39 -33.92
C GLU A 783 -10.18 12.18 -32.97
N VAL A 784 -9.99 10.99 -33.53
CA VAL A 784 -9.88 9.73 -32.77
C VAL A 784 -8.89 9.85 -31.61
N GLN A 785 -7.67 10.31 -31.90
CA GLN A 785 -6.59 10.43 -30.91
C GLN A 785 -6.81 11.59 -29.92
N GLU A 786 -7.51 12.64 -30.33
CA GLU A 786 -7.89 13.77 -29.49
C GLU A 786 -8.95 13.34 -28.46
N ALA A 787 -10.03 12.70 -28.93
CA ALA A 787 -11.09 12.15 -28.10
C ALA A 787 -10.58 11.05 -27.15
N ASP A 788 -9.76 10.13 -27.63
CA ASP A 788 -9.17 9.06 -26.81
C ASP A 788 -8.24 9.62 -25.73
N CYS A 789 -7.52 10.72 -26.01
CA CYS A 789 -6.72 11.42 -25.01
C CYS A 789 -7.59 12.07 -23.93
N PHE A 790 -8.62 12.84 -24.32
CA PHE A 790 -9.53 13.44 -23.36
C PHE A 790 -10.30 12.40 -22.53
N PHE A 791 -10.72 11.28 -23.15
CA PHE A 791 -11.35 10.17 -22.44
C PHE A 791 -10.42 9.54 -21.41
N LYS A 792 -9.17 9.23 -21.80
CA LYS A 792 -8.14 8.71 -20.90
C LYS A 792 -7.83 9.66 -19.73
N GLN A 793 -7.88 10.97 -19.96
CA GLN A 793 -7.72 11.99 -18.92
C GLN A 793 -8.94 12.06 -18.00
N MET A 794 -10.16 12.03 -18.55
CA MET A 794 -11.41 12.00 -17.79
C MET A 794 -11.47 10.76 -16.90
N MET A 795 -11.26 9.57 -17.45
CA MET A 795 -11.31 8.30 -16.69
C MET A 795 -10.32 8.30 -15.52
N ARG A 796 -9.11 8.86 -15.66
CA ARG A 796 -8.17 9.03 -14.54
C ARG A 796 -8.68 10.01 -13.47
N GLY A 797 -9.42 11.05 -13.86
CA GLY A 797 -10.08 11.96 -12.93
C GLY A 797 -11.21 11.29 -12.14
N ILE A 798 -12.02 10.45 -12.82
CA ILE A 798 -13.15 9.74 -12.22
C ILE A 798 -12.69 8.59 -11.31
N ASP A 799 -11.75 7.77 -11.76
CA ASP A 799 -11.10 6.71 -10.97
C ASP A 799 -10.53 7.27 -9.65
N TYR A 800 -9.82 8.40 -9.71
CA TYR A 800 -9.29 9.08 -8.52
C TYR A 800 -10.38 9.56 -7.53
N ILE A 801 -11.49 10.15 -7.98
CA ILE A 801 -12.55 10.57 -7.05
C ILE A 801 -13.32 9.37 -6.48
N HIS A 802 -13.47 8.29 -7.26
CA HIS A 802 -14.04 7.03 -6.79
C HIS A 802 -13.13 6.34 -5.76
N GLU A 803 -11.81 6.33 -5.95
CA GLU A 803 -10.84 5.91 -4.91
C GLU A 803 -11.05 6.73 -3.62
N MET A 804 -11.19 8.05 -3.74
CA MET A 804 -11.45 8.96 -2.62
C MET A 804 -12.86 8.85 -2.01
N GLY A 805 -13.75 8.02 -2.57
CA GLY A 805 -15.08 7.71 -2.01
C GLY A 805 -16.20 8.69 -2.43
N VAL A 806 -16.01 9.39 -3.54
CA VAL A 806 -16.90 10.46 -4.03
C VAL A 806 -17.30 10.18 -5.48
N ALA A 807 -18.60 10.14 -5.76
CA ALA A 807 -19.14 10.13 -7.12
C ALA A 807 -19.55 11.55 -7.52
N HIS A 808 -19.47 11.88 -8.81
CA HIS A 808 -19.76 13.22 -9.31
C HIS A 808 -21.25 13.44 -9.58
N ARG A 809 -21.94 12.44 -10.15
CA ARG A 809 -23.40 12.39 -10.35
C ARG A 809 -23.98 13.58 -11.14
N ASN A 810 -23.15 14.20 -11.98
CA ASN A 810 -23.53 15.31 -12.87
C ASN A 810 -22.45 15.52 -13.95
N LEU A 811 -21.82 14.45 -14.44
CA LEU A 811 -20.78 14.52 -15.46
C LEU A 811 -21.39 14.89 -16.81
N LYS A 812 -20.85 15.94 -17.43
CA LYS A 812 -21.24 16.41 -18.76
C LYS A 812 -20.13 17.27 -19.38
N PRO A 813 -20.11 17.54 -20.70
CA PRO A 813 -18.99 18.23 -21.33
C PRO A 813 -18.73 19.66 -20.82
N GLU A 814 -19.70 20.34 -20.19
CA GLU A 814 -19.48 21.63 -19.52
C GLU A 814 -18.75 21.50 -18.16
N SER A 815 -18.84 20.34 -17.50
CA SER A 815 -18.15 20.07 -16.22
C SER A 815 -16.70 19.63 -16.41
N LEU A 816 -16.26 19.46 -17.66
CA LEU A 816 -14.92 19.05 -18.05
C LEU A 816 -14.17 20.25 -18.62
N LEU A 817 -13.35 20.88 -17.79
CA LEU A 817 -12.62 22.10 -18.12
C LEU A 817 -11.26 21.79 -18.76
N LEU A 818 -10.80 22.65 -19.66
CA LEU A 818 -9.59 22.44 -20.45
C LEU A 818 -8.54 23.51 -20.18
N THR A 819 -7.28 23.12 -20.04
CA THR A 819 -6.14 24.06 -20.08
C THR A 819 -5.71 24.32 -21.53
N THR A 820 -4.95 25.39 -21.77
CA THR A 820 -4.39 25.71 -23.11
C THR A 820 -3.46 24.63 -23.67
N GLN A 821 -2.92 23.75 -22.81
CA GLN A 821 -2.08 22.59 -23.15
C GLN A 821 -2.87 21.27 -23.22
N GLY A 822 -4.20 21.32 -23.31
CA GLY A 822 -5.06 20.13 -23.43
C GLY A 822 -5.11 19.21 -22.21
N ALA A 823 -4.64 19.66 -21.04
CA ALA A 823 -4.94 18.95 -19.80
C ALA A 823 -6.42 19.17 -19.42
N LEU A 824 -7.19 18.07 -19.35
CA LEU A 824 -8.61 18.06 -18.99
C LEU A 824 -8.77 17.93 -17.47
N LYS A 825 -9.69 18.69 -16.87
CA LYS A 825 -9.95 18.75 -15.42
C LYS A 825 -11.44 18.64 -15.12
N VAL A 826 -11.82 17.62 -14.35
CA VAL A 826 -13.18 17.43 -13.83
C VAL A 826 -13.49 18.51 -12.78
N ALA A 827 -14.62 19.21 -12.96
CA ALA A 827 -15.07 20.31 -12.12
C ALA A 827 -16.60 20.23 -11.86
N ASP A 828 -17.14 21.17 -11.07
CA ASP A 828 -18.57 21.27 -10.71
C ASP A 828 -19.17 20.10 -9.90
N PHE A 829 -18.48 19.72 -8.82
CA PHE A 829 -18.95 18.76 -7.80
C PHE A 829 -20.19 19.23 -6.98
N GLY A 830 -21.04 20.11 -7.52
CA GLY A 830 -22.18 20.70 -6.80
C GLY A 830 -23.28 19.71 -6.39
N ASN A 831 -23.33 18.55 -7.06
CA ASN A 831 -24.22 17.41 -6.80
C ASN A 831 -23.45 16.15 -6.34
N GLY A 832 -22.15 16.27 -6.04
CA GLY A 832 -21.29 15.12 -5.74
C GLY A 832 -21.68 14.42 -4.44
N GLU A 833 -21.72 13.08 -4.47
CA GLU A 833 -22.22 12.25 -3.37
C GLU A 833 -21.08 11.43 -2.75
N CYS A 834 -21.03 11.38 -1.42
CA CYS A 834 -20.03 10.57 -0.71
C CYS A 834 -20.56 9.15 -0.50
N PHE A 835 -20.59 8.36 -1.58
CA PHE A 835 -21.08 6.97 -1.56
C PHE A 835 -20.29 6.05 -0.62
N ARG A 836 -19.09 6.46 -0.17
CA ARG A 836 -18.25 5.71 0.77
C ARG A 836 -17.36 6.67 1.55
N MET A 837 -17.60 6.82 2.85
CA MET A 837 -16.72 7.63 3.68
C MET A 837 -15.39 6.90 3.92
N ALA A 838 -14.30 7.63 4.22
CA ALA A 838 -12.94 7.08 4.27
C ALA A 838 -12.66 6.02 5.37
N TRP A 839 -13.68 5.64 6.16
CA TRP A 839 -13.67 4.57 7.16
C TRP A 839 -14.54 3.37 6.78
N GLU A 840 -15.24 3.42 5.64
CA GLU A 840 -16.22 2.44 5.16
C GLU A 840 -15.65 1.65 3.97
N THR A 841 -16.13 0.43 3.72
CA THR A 841 -15.69 -0.38 2.57
C THR A 841 -16.82 -0.71 1.58
N GLY A 842 -18.06 -0.72 2.04
CA GLY A 842 -19.27 -0.78 1.22
C GLY A 842 -19.52 0.53 0.47
N VAL A 843 -20.47 0.44 -0.46
CA VAL A 843 -20.99 1.55 -1.25
C VAL A 843 -22.42 1.78 -0.81
N HIS A 844 -22.73 2.98 -0.33
CA HIS A 844 -24.10 3.42 -0.11
C HIS A 844 -24.75 3.61 -1.47
N MET A 845 -25.80 2.85 -1.75
CA MET A 845 -26.63 3.06 -2.94
C MET A 845 -27.42 4.35 -2.80
N VAL A 846 -27.73 4.99 -3.93
CA VAL A 846 -28.41 6.29 -3.97
C VAL A 846 -29.78 6.13 -4.60
N SER A 847 -30.77 6.87 -4.11
CA SER A 847 -32.19 6.78 -4.48
C SER A 847 -32.79 8.08 -5.02
N VAL A 848 -31.95 9.09 -5.27
CA VAL A 848 -32.35 10.43 -5.72
C VAL A 848 -31.69 10.72 -7.06
N LEU A 849 -32.44 10.56 -8.16
CA LEU A 849 -32.01 10.89 -9.52
C LEU A 849 -31.35 12.28 -9.58
N CYS A 850 -30.17 12.38 -10.18
CA CYS A 850 -29.43 13.65 -10.33
C CYS A 850 -28.65 13.68 -11.65
N GLY A 851 -28.90 14.67 -12.51
CA GLY A 851 -28.12 14.86 -13.73
C GLY A 851 -28.81 15.77 -14.75
N LEU A 852 -28.29 15.77 -15.98
CA LEU A 852 -28.93 16.31 -17.18
C LEU A 852 -29.37 15.10 -18.04
N ALA A 853 -30.61 15.11 -18.56
CA ALA A 853 -31.33 13.89 -18.96
C ALA A 853 -30.65 13.07 -20.07
N GLU A 854 -29.87 13.71 -20.92
CA GLU A 854 -29.13 13.09 -22.03
C GLU A 854 -27.94 12.23 -21.52
N TYR A 855 -27.46 12.49 -20.30
CA TYR A 855 -26.29 11.84 -19.67
C TYR A 855 -26.65 10.96 -18.47
N VAL A 856 -27.91 10.99 -17.99
CA VAL A 856 -28.42 10.13 -16.92
C VAL A 856 -28.45 8.67 -17.39
N SER A 857 -28.19 7.74 -16.47
CA SER A 857 -28.20 6.29 -16.75
C SER A 857 -29.59 5.68 -16.53
N PRO A 858 -29.95 4.60 -17.25
CA PRO A 858 -31.28 4.02 -17.21
C PRO A 858 -31.69 3.57 -15.80
N GLU A 859 -30.75 3.08 -14.98
CA GLU A 859 -31.01 2.65 -13.61
C GLU A 859 -31.44 3.79 -12.67
N GLU A 860 -31.09 5.06 -12.95
CA GLU A 860 -31.65 6.19 -12.18
C GLU A 860 -33.16 6.41 -12.45
N TYR A 861 -33.71 5.85 -13.54
CA TYR A 861 -35.14 5.89 -13.87
C TYR A 861 -35.89 4.63 -13.44
N THR A 862 -35.26 3.45 -13.47
CA THR A 862 -35.93 2.16 -13.19
C THR A 862 -35.79 1.70 -11.74
N ASP A 863 -34.65 1.96 -11.10
CA ASP A 863 -34.27 1.30 -9.85
C ASP A 863 -34.49 2.23 -8.65
N LYS A 864 -34.87 1.64 -7.51
CA LYS A 864 -35.12 2.41 -6.27
C LYS A 864 -33.84 2.86 -5.58
N GLU A 865 -32.74 2.12 -5.79
CA GLU A 865 -31.43 2.33 -5.19
C GLU A 865 -30.38 1.83 -6.20
N PHE A 866 -29.43 2.69 -6.59
CA PHE A 866 -28.42 2.41 -7.62
C PHE A 866 -26.99 2.83 -7.19
N ASP A 867 -25.98 2.28 -7.86
CA ASP A 867 -24.56 2.57 -7.57
C ASP A 867 -24.10 3.84 -8.30
N ALA A 868 -23.87 4.92 -7.54
CA ALA A 868 -23.45 6.22 -8.08
C ALA A 868 -22.16 6.17 -8.93
N ARG A 869 -21.33 5.12 -8.81
CA ARG A 869 -20.14 4.94 -9.65
C ARG A 869 -20.49 4.44 -11.05
N ALA A 870 -21.52 3.60 -11.16
CA ALA A 870 -22.01 3.11 -12.45
C ALA A 870 -22.59 4.25 -13.29
N VAL A 871 -23.36 5.14 -12.64
CA VAL A 871 -23.89 6.39 -13.23
C VAL A 871 -22.75 7.26 -13.80
N ASP A 872 -21.68 7.50 -13.04
CA ASP A 872 -20.51 8.27 -13.52
C ASP A 872 -19.83 7.60 -14.74
N VAL A 873 -19.72 6.26 -14.75
CA VAL A 873 -19.12 5.51 -15.86
C VAL A 873 -20.01 5.52 -17.11
N TRP A 874 -21.33 5.44 -16.95
CA TRP A 874 -22.29 5.63 -18.04
C TRP A 874 -22.16 7.02 -18.67
N ALA A 875 -22.18 8.07 -17.85
CA ALA A 875 -22.02 9.44 -18.32
C ALA A 875 -20.68 9.64 -19.04
N CYS A 876 -19.58 9.04 -18.57
CA CYS A 876 -18.30 9.02 -19.28
C CYS A 876 -18.41 8.40 -20.68
N GLY A 877 -19.15 7.30 -20.82
CA GLY A 877 -19.42 6.66 -22.11
C GLY A 877 -20.22 7.56 -23.06
N VAL A 878 -21.30 8.19 -22.58
CA VAL A 878 -22.11 9.12 -23.39
C VAL A 878 -21.30 10.35 -23.80
N ILE A 879 -20.45 10.89 -22.92
CA ILE A 879 -19.53 12.00 -23.24
C ILE A 879 -18.50 11.58 -24.30
N TYR A 880 -17.96 10.36 -24.24
CA TYR A 880 -17.06 9.85 -25.27
C TYR A 880 -17.75 9.74 -26.63
N MET A 881 -18.98 9.23 -26.65
CA MET A 881 -19.79 9.17 -27.87
C MET A 881 -20.03 10.58 -28.42
N ALA A 882 -20.42 11.55 -27.59
CA ALA A 882 -20.60 12.94 -28.01
C ALA A 882 -19.33 13.59 -28.57
N MET A 883 -18.13 13.27 -28.04
CA MET A 883 -16.86 13.70 -28.65
C MET A 883 -16.63 13.12 -30.05
N ARG A 884 -17.13 11.91 -30.32
CA ARG A 884 -16.90 11.16 -31.57
C ARG A 884 -17.99 11.36 -32.62
N THR A 885 -19.23 11.65 -32.22
CA THR A 885 -20.39 11.89 -33.10
C THR A 885 -20.71 13.37 -33.27
N GLY A 886 -20.30 14.22 -32.32
CA GLY A 886 -20.59 15.66 -32.31
C GLY A 886 -21.98 16.04 -31.79
N GLY A 887 -22.74 15.08 -31.26
CA GLY A 887 -24.09 15.30 -30.74
C GLY A 887 -24.50 14.24 -29.72
N HIS A 888 -25.65 14.48 -29.08
CA HIS A 888 -26.27 13.54 -28.15
C HIS A 888 -26.78 12.29 -28.91
N LEU A 889 -26.71 11.12 -28.28
CA LEU A 889 -27.23 9.87 -28.89
C LEU A 889 -28.75 9.75 -28.78
N TRP A 890 -29.32 10.29 -27.70
CA TRP A 890 -30.74 10.28 -27.36
C TRP A 890 -31.03 11.47 -26.44
N PRO A 891 -32.26 12.03 -26.46
CA PRO A 891 -32.74 12.95 -25.43
C PRO A 891 -32.79 12.34 -24.03
N VAL A 892 -33.24 11.07 -23.89
CA VAL A 892 -33.37 10.40 -22.58
C VAL A 892 -33.05 8.90 -22.70
N ALA A 893 -32.31 8.34 -21.74
CA ALA A 893 -32.03 6.90 -21.67
C ALA A 893 -33.20 6.09 -21.07
N LYS A 894 -34.33 5.99 -21.81
CA LYS A 894 -35.53 5.23 -21.42
C LYS A 894 -36.19 4.52 -22.59
N ASP A 895 -36.92 3.45 -22.29
CA ASP A 895 -37.66 2.62 -23.26
C ASP A 895 -38.76 3.37 -24.04
N ASP A 896 -39.16 4.58 -23.63
CA ASP A 896 -40.11 5.46 -24.34
C ASP A 896 -39.45 6.48 -25.28
N ASP A 897 -38.11 6.57 -25.30
CA ASP A 897 -37.34 7.38 -26.25
C ASP A 897 -37.01 6.57 -27.52
N GLU A 898 -37.36 7.09 -28.70
CA GLU A 898 -37.20 6.39 -29.98
C GLU A 898 -35.74 6.03 -30.28
N PHE A 899 -34.78 6.93 -29.99
CA PHE A 899 -33.37 6.72 -30.28
C PHE A 899 -32.75 5.72 -29.29
N TYR A 900 -33.14 5.78 -28.02
CA TYR A 900 -32.71 4.79 -27.04
C TYR A 900 -33.32 3.41 -27.28
N ALA A 901 -34.59 3.33 -27.67
CA ALA A 901 -35.25 2.08 -28.05
C ALA A 901 -34.61 1.43 -29.28
N LEU A 902 -34.19 2.22 -30.28
CA LEU A 902 -33.43 1.73 -31.43
C LEU A 902 -32.03 1.21 -31.03
N TYR A 903 -31.33 1.92 -30.14
CA TYR A 903 -30.06 1.46 -29.55
C TYR A 903 -30.22 0.12 -28.81
N LEU A 904 -31.28 -0.02 -28.00
CA LEU A 904 -31.59 -1.26 -27.28
C LEU A 904 -31.98 -2.43 -28.20
N GLN A 905 -32.54 -2.17 -29.38
CA GLN A 905 -32.81 -3.18 -30.39
C GLN A 905 -31.51 -3.67 -31.03
N GLY A 906 -30.67 -2.77 -31.57
CA GLY A 906 -29.38 -3.15 -32.17
C GLY A 906 -28.45 -3.89 -31.19
N ARG A 907 -28.52 -3.54 -29.90
CA ARG A 907 -27.79 -4.21 -28.80
C ARG A 907 -28.20 -5.67 -28.51
N ARG A 908 -29.22 -6.22 -29.19
CA ARG A 908 -29.63 -7.63 -29.08
C ARG A 908 -29.09 -8.53 -30.19
N ASP A 909 -28.75 -7.95 -31.34
CA ASP A 909 -28.47 -8.70 -32.57
C ASP A 909 -26.96 -8.72 -32.95
N GLU A 910 -26.12 -7.97 -32.25
CA GLU A 910 -24.66 -7.89 -32.47
C GLU A 910 -23.84 -8.46 -31.30
N GLU A 911 -22.85 -9.31 -31.57
CA GLU A 911 -21.79 -9.64 -30.61
C GLU A 911 -20.74 -8.52 -30.55
N GLY A 912 -20.60 -7.87 -29.40
CA GLY A 912 -19.59 -6.81 -29.15
C GLY A 912 -20.22 -5.47 -28.77
N TYR A 913 -19.47 -4.38 -28.94
CA TYR A 913 -19.93 -3.01 -28.76
C TYR A 913 -20.01 -2.27 -30.09
N GLY A 914 -20.79 -2.81 -31.04
CA GLY A 914 -20.90 -2.32 -32.43
C GLY A 914 -20.95 -0.79 -32.59
N PRO A 915 -21.80 -0.03 -31.86
CA PRO A 915 -21.83 1.43 -31.94
C PRO A 915 -20.54 2.17 -31.51
N ILE A 916 -19.67 1.53 -30.73
CA ILE A 916 -18.35 2.05 -30.31
C ILE A 916 -17.25 1.53 -31.23
N GLU A 917 -17.30 0.25 -31.61
CA GLU A 917 -16.30 -0.42 -32.45
C GLU A 917 -16.37 0.08 -33.90
N SER A 918 -17.57 0.38 -34.40
CA SER A 918 -17.81 0.97 -35.73
C SER A 918 -17.40 2.44 -35.85
N LEU A 919 -17.03 3.14 -34.76
CA LEU A 919 -16.51 4.52 -34.79
C LEU A 919 -15.20 4.68 -35.58
N HIS A 920 -14.57 3.57 -35.99
CA HIS A 920 -13.45 3.54 -36.94
C HIS A 920 -13.88 3.55 -38.42
N ARG A 921 -15.18 3.42 -38.72
CA ARG A 921 -15.73 3.25 -40.08
C ARG A 921 -16.75 4.31 -40.49
N VAL A 922 -17.30 5.09 -39.55
CA VAL A 922 -18.27 6.16 -39.87
C VAL A 922 -17.57 7.30 -40.63
N ARG A 923 -17.58 7.23 -41.96
CA ARG A 923 -17.45 8.41 -42.81
C ARG A 923 -18.71 9.24 -42.68
N ILE A 924 -18.53 10.56 -42.65
CA ILE A 924 -19.60 11.56 -42.56
C ILE A 924 -20.66 11.34 -43.64
N THR A 925 -21.90 11.12 -43.23
CA THR A 925 -23.09 11.47 -44.02
C THR A 925 -23.79 12.61 -43.31
N THR A 926 -23.64 13.82 -43.84
CA THR A 926 -24.42 14.98 -43.43
C THR A 926 -25.89 14.77 -43.82
N CYS A 927 -26.78 14.74 -42.83
CA CYS A 927 -28.19 15.07 -43.07
C CYS A 927 -28.36 16.59 -43.01
N SER A 928 -29.13 17.11 -43.95
CA SER A 928 -29.43 18.53 -44.21
C SER A 928 -30.65 19.03 -43.45
#